data_AF-A0A182K2I1-F1
#
_entry.id   AF-A0A182K2I1-F1
#
_cell.length_a   1.000
_cell.length_b   1.000
_cell.length_c   1.000
_cell.angle_alpha   90.00
_cell.angle_beta   90.00
_cell.angle_gamma   90.00
#
_symmetry.space_group_name_H-M   'P 1'
#
loop_
_entity.id
_entity.type
_entity.pdbx_description
1 polymer ?
#
loop_
_entity_poly.entity_id
_entity_poly.type
_entity_poly.pdbx_seq_one_letter_code
_entity_poly.pdbx_strand_id
1 'polypeptide(L)'
;MFRKVIKCTIVVSFLLQSIHCEADPQLNLPPLAPQGLDGRRPVTFPNGETSPTRIPLGVDGVVSGDGNSVHDRSRSERFGPPYDGNDDEEDERPNYPAQQPQGRANEYDRQDRPDSPYSYNDRNRYSDDRGFNRNQNRERYPGDRSPNPYVSDVDNPLLYRDRGDRNRNRYVSDVENPELYRDRTPYNPSRDDDDRNRYNPNGRPYNPNVPNIGGRNPDPNYRQPGLREPINRDQGFRDPGQRFPGDDRNRYPDDPNYPYRNPEEERFRIENERRFRAETEKLRTFLTEIDRKSSLECSLNVAAQWNFETNINDATQVEALAAQQRYNDFQRLLWDQMRRIDQTKIFDDKLYRQVRLMSIIGPSALPPDQLDRYNRIVNDMLAIFNGASICAYEQPFECGLRLQPHLKDIMAKSRDWNELQYTWLEWRRKSGRNMRDLFEQLVDLTNDAGRVNNFTDAADYWTFPYESRNFREEMEQVWREILPLYEMIHAYVRRKLREFYGPDKINKNAPIPDHILGDMYGQSWQNILDIVIPYPGRSFLEVTPEMQKQGYNPLVMFQIAEEFFVSMNMSAMPPDFWATSILTQPPDRPILCQPSSWDFCTGKDYRVKMCTQVTHKDFITVHHELAHIQYFMNYRNNPKVFRDGANPGFHEAIGDAISLSVASPKHLQNLGLVQKSVDDTAHDINFLFSLAMEKVVFLPFALALEAWRYDVFSKRVRKEQYNCHWWLLREEYGGVKPPVLRSELDFDPGAKYHVAANIPYIK
;
A
#
# COMPACT_ATOMS: atom_id res chain seq x y z
N MET A 1 39.87 -3.87 -51.81
CA MET A 1 40.60 -3.53 -53.06
C MET A 1 40.22 -4.58 -54.11
N PHE A 2 39.94 -4.32 -55.38
CA PHE A 2 39.56 -3.09 -56.12
C PHE A 2 38.23 -3.43 -56.84
N ARG A 3 37.12 -2.69 -56.82
CA ARG A 3 36.81 -1.24 -56.72
C ARG A 3 37.06 -0.48 -58.03
N LYS A 4 36.02 0.23 -58.52
CA LYS A 4 35.90 1.00 -59.80
C LYS A 4 35.54 0.10 -61.01
N VAL A 5 34.74 0.53 -62.00
CA VAL A 5 34.00 1.80 -62.21
C VAL A 5 32.76 1.46 -63.08
N ILE A 6 31.52 1.74 -62.65
CA ILE A 6 30.73 2.97 -62.91
C ILE A 6 30.44 3.22 -64.40
N LYS A 7 29.20 2.91 -64.82
CA LYS A 7 28.32 3.59 -65.79
C LYS A 7 27.06 2.71 -66.00
N CYS A 8 25.82 3.19 -66.03
CA CYS A 8 25.33 4.57 -65.92
C CYS A 8 24.38 4.76 -64.73
N THR A 9 24.50 5.92 -64.08
CA THR A 9 23.49 6.53 -63.21
C THR A 9 22.62 7.46 -64.05
N ILE A 10 21.40 7.78 -63.58
CA ILE A 10 20.48 8.81 -64.12
C ILE A 10 19.87 8.33 -65.47
N VAL A 11 18.54 8.34 -65.66
CA VAL A 11 17.72 9.50 -66.06
C VAL A 11 16.23 9.22 -65.74
N VAL A 12 15.59 10.15 -64.99
CA VAL A 12 14.19 10.66 -65.12
C VAL A 12 13.05 9.61 -65.22
N SER A 13 12.04 9.55 -64.33
CA SER A 13 11.07 10.58 -63.89
C SER A 13 10.14 11.07 -65.04
N PHE A 14 9.15 11.92 -64.73
CA PHE A 14 8.18 12.52 -65.68
C PHE A 14 7.15 11.56 -66.35
N LEU A 15 5.85 11.92 -66.46
CA LEU A 15 5.09 12.87 -65.62
C LEU A 15 3.56 12.64 -65.73
N LEU A 16 2.86 13.01 -64.65
CA LEU A 16 1.48 13.51 -64.49
C LEU A 16 0.50 13.54 -65.68
N GLN A 17 -0.74 13.11 -65.40
CA GLN A 17 -1.92 13.94 -65.03
C GLN A 17 -3.02 13.00 -64.48
N SER A 18 -4.11 13.34 -63.76
CA SER A 18 -4.71 14.55 -63.13
C SER A 18 -5.87 14.03 -62.22
N ILE A 19 -6.43 14.66 -61.16
CA ILE A 19 -6.24 15.94 -60.44
C ILE A 19 -6.90 15.87 -59.02
N HIS A 20 -6.80 16.95 -58.21
CA HIS A 20 -7.54 17.38 -56.98
C HIS A 20 -8.97 16.80 -56.70
N CYS A 21 -9.55 16.84 -55.47
CA CYS A 21 -9.17 17.45 -54.17
C CYS A 21 -9.86 16.77 -52.95
N GLU A 22 -9.52 17.21 -51.73
CA GLU A 22 -10.16 16.86 -50.44
C GLU A 22 -11.59 17.43 -50.26
N ALA A 23 -12.41 16.76 -49.43
CA ALA A 23 -12.97 17.33 -48.18
C ALA A 23 -13.92 16.37 -47.42
N ASP A 24 -13.87 16.43 -46.09
CA ASP A 24 -14.88 16.01 -45.07
C ASP A 24 -15.14 17.30 -44.21
N PRO A 25 -16.21 17.51 -43.39
CA PRO A 25 -17.03 16.52 -42.66
C PRO A 25 -18.53 16.88 -42.40
N GLN A 26 -19.17 16.16 -41.46
CA GLN A 26 -20.35 16.50 -40.60
C GLN A 26 -21.79 16.02 -40.95
N LEU A 27 -22.64 16.04 -39.91
CA LEU A 27 -23.96 15.39 -39.76
C LEU A 27 -25.16 16.25 -40.22
N ASN A 28 -26.26 15.61 -40.69
CA ASN A 28 -27.60 15.57 -40.03
C ASN A 28 -28.74 14.93 -40.89
N LEU A 29 -29.88 14.64 -40.24
CA LEU A 29 -31.18 14.14 -40.77
C LEU A 29 -32.17 15.32 -41.01
N PRO A 30 -33.48 15.19 -41.40
CA PRO A 30 -34.34 14.06 -41.87
C PRO A 30 -35.07 14.40 -43.23
N PRO A 31 -36.21 13.78 -43.65
CA PRO A 31 -37.59 14.15 -43.20
C PRO A 31 -38.63 12.99 -43.16
N LEU A 32 -39.96 13.27 -43.08
CA LEU A 32 -41.05 12.34 -42.68
C LEU A 32 -42.36 12.37 -43.54
N ALA A 33 -43.05 11.21 -43.61
CA ALA A 33 -44.52 11.00 -43.76
C ALA A 33 -45.22 11.50 -45.08
N PRO A 34 -46.55 11.38 -45.31
CA PRO A 34 -47.65 10.75 -44.53
C PRO A 34 -48.74 9.93 -45.33
N GLN A 35 -49.67 9.26 -44.60
CA GLN A 35 -51.12 8.98 -44.86
C GLN A 35 -51.61 7.84 -43.92
N GLY A 36 -52.85 7.71 -43.40
CA GLY A 36 -54.13 8.42 -43.60
C GLY A 36 -55.17 7.55 -44.35
N LEU A 37 -56.46 7.37 -43.99
CA LEU A 37 -57.35 7.90 -42.92
C LEU A 37 -58.57 6.95 -42.70
N ASP A 38 -59.29 7.12 -41.58
CA ASP A 38 -60.74 6.85 -41.28
C ASP A 38 -61.46 5.53 -41.69
N GLY A 39 -62.50 5.03 -40.98
CA GLY A 39 -63.09 5.43 -39.69
C GLY A 39 -64.63 5.37 -39.64
N ARG A 40 -65.24 4.83 -38.55
CA ARG A 40 -66.63 5.12 -38.09
C ARG A 40 -66.95 4.56 -36.68
N ARG A 41 -68.01 5.11 -36.07
CA ARG A 41 -68.53 5.00 -34.68
C ARG A 41 -69.97 4.38 -34.69
N PRO A 42 -70.77 4.18 -33.60
CA PRO A 42 -70.80 4.92 -32.29
C PRO A 42 -71.21 4.19 -30.98
N VAL A 43 -71.25 4.99 -29.87
CA VAL A 43 -71.76 4.76 -28.48
C VAL A 43 -71.07 3.65 -27.63
N THR A 44 -71.11 3.64 -26.28
CA THR A 44 -71.85 4.44 -25.25
C THR A 44 -70.98 4.77 -24.00
N PHE A 45 -71.54 5.51 -23.02
CA PHE A 45 -70.99 5.94 -21.70
C PHE A 45 -72.16 5.92 -20.65
N PRO A 46 -72.03 6.13 -19.30
CA PRO A 46 -71.08 7.00 -18.55
C PRO A 46 -70.44 6.43 -17.23
N ASN A 47 -69.20 6.78 -16.86
CA ASN A 47 -68.68 7.88 -15.98
C ASN A 47 -68.72 7.58 -14.45
N GLY A 48 -67.83 8.12 -13.60
CA GLY A 48 -66.72 9.07 -13.79
C GLY A 48 -65.54 8.78 -12.81
N GLU A 49 -64.30 9.24 -13.07
CA GLU A 49 -63.77 10.60 -12.79
C GLU A 49 -63.37 10.81 -11.30
N THR A 50 -62.19 11.33 -10.92
CA THR A 50 -61.02 11.88 -11.66
C THR A 50 -59.64 11.45 -11.04
N SER A 51 -58.54 11.90 -11.66
CA SER A 51 -57.13 11.70 -11.27
C SER A 51 -56.41 13.08 -11.30
N PRO A 52 -55.14 13.30 -10.81
CA PRO A 52 -53.95 12.59 -11.32
C PRO A 52 -52.68 12.44 -10.41
N THR A 53 -51.70 11.72 -10.98
CA THR A 53 -50.22 11.84 -10.81
C THR A 53 -49.47 11.34 -9.55
N ARG A 54 -48.78 10.21 -9.78
CA ARG A 54 -47.65 9.55 -9.08
C ARG A 54 -46.59 10.44 -8.42
N ILE A 55 -46.01 9.90 -7.33
CA ILE A 55 -44.58 9.50 -7.22
C ILE A 55 -44.49 8.27 -6.27
N PRO A 56 -43.49 7.36 -6.35
CA PRO A 56 -43.66 5.99 -5.84
C PRO A 56 -43.44 5.78 -4.33
N LEU A 57 -44.30 4.94 -3.75
CA LEU A 57 -43.96 4.00 -2.67
C LEU A 57 -43.01 2.93 -3.27
N GLY A 58 -42.12 2.26 -2.54
CA GLY A 58 -41.99 2.08 -1.09
C GLY A 58 -42.00 0.57 -0.73
N VAL A 59 -42.10 0.26 0.57
CA VAL A 59 -42.32 -1.07 1.20
C VAL A 59 -41.07 -1.88 1.60
N ASP A 60 -40.88 -1.97 2.92
CA ASP A 60 -40.04 -2.93 3.64
C ASP A 60 -40.61 -4.35 3.62
N GLY A 61 -39.76 -5.38 3.76
CA GLY A 61 -40.26 -6.70 4.19
C GLY A 61 -39.43 -7.94 3.83
N VAL A 62 -38.58 -8.37 4.78
CA VAL A 62 -38.21 -9.78 5.03
C VAL A 62 -37.38 -10.54 3.96
N VAL A 63 -36.07 -10.58 4.21
CA VAL A 63 -35.16 -11.75 4.09
C VAL A 63 -35.15 -12.57 2.79
N SER A 64 -34.07 -12.38 2.02
CA SER A 64 -33.22 -13.47 1.51
C SER A 64 -31.79 -12.93 1.30
N GLY A 65 -30.79 -13.81 1.29
CA GLY A 65 -29.39 -13.42 1.44
C GLY A 65 -28.75 -12.71 0.24
N ASP A 66 -27.79 -11.83 0.53
CA ASP A 66 -26.49 -11.69 -0.16
C ASP A 66 -25.68 -10.55 0.50
N GLY A 67 -25.12 -10.84 1.68
CA GLY A 67 -24.34 -9.90 2.49
C GLY A 67 -22.91 -9.71 1.99
N ASN A 68 -22.73 -9.17 0.78
CA ASN A 68 -21.40 -8.85 0.25
C ASN A 68 -20.78 -7.66 1.01
N SER A 69 -19.86 -7.97 1.92
CA SER A 69 -19.14 -7.00 2.74
C SER A 69 -18.23 -6.11 1.88
N VAL A 70 -18.48 -4.79 1.93
CA VAL A 70 -17.64 -3.77 1.30
C VAL A 70 -16.40 -3.52 2.17
N HIS A 71 -15.37 -4.34 1.97
CA HIS A 71 -14.08 -4.16 2.65
C HIS A 71 -13.16 -3.23 1.85
N ASP A 72 -12.92 -2.03 2.38
CA ASP A 72 -11.74 -1.24 2.01
C ASP A 72 -10.47 -1.95 2.51
N ARG A 73 -9.44 -2.06 1.67
CA ARG A 73 -8.26 -2.91 1.90
C ARG A 73 -6.91 -2.27 1.53
N SER A 74 -6.80 -0.94 1.58
CA SER A 74 -5.51 -0.21 1.44
C SER A 74 -5.08 0.40 2.79
N ARG A 75 -4.56 -0.43 3.70
CA ARG A 75 -4.34 -0.06 5.12
C ARG A 75 -2.90 0.30 5.48
N SER A 76 -1.91 -0.35 4.87
CA SER A 76 -0.48 -0.26 5.19
C SER A 76 0.13 1.10 4.81
N GLU A 77 -0.05 1.56 3.57
CA GLU A 77 0.81 2.63 3.01
C GLU A 77 0.20 4.04 2.97
N ARG A 78 -1.09 4.18 3.27
CA ARG A 78 -1.80 5.47 3.11
C ARG A 78 -2.13 6.15 4.44
N PHE A 79 -2.15 5.39 5.54
CA PHE A 79 -2.69 5.81 6.83
C PHE A 79 -2.02 5.16 8.07
N GLY A 80 -0.71 4.90 8.02
CA GLY A 80 -0.02 4.05 9.01
C GLY A 80 -0.03 4.58 10.47
N PRO A 81 0.33 3.72 11.45
CA PRO A 81 0.73 2.29 11.34
C PRO A 81 -0.50 1.34 11.45
N PRO A 82 -0.38 0.01 11.22
CA PRO A 82 0.80 -0.84 11.37
C PRO A 82 1.87 -0.68 10.28
N TYR A 83 3.12 -0.94 10.66
CA TYR A 83 4.11 -1.51 9.74
C TYR A 83 3.95 -3.03 9.85
N ASP A 84 3.76 -3.72 8.73
CA ASP A 84 3.41 -5.15 8.61
C ASP A 84 4.67 -5.86 8.11
N GLY A 85 5.25 -6.77 8.91
CA GLY A 85 6.56 -7.34 8.61
C GLY A 85 6.55 -8.21 7.34
N ASN A 86 7.53 -7.98 6.44
CA ASN A 86 7.67 -8.58 5.10
C ASN A 86 6.51 -8.26 4.11
N ASP A 87 6.79 -7.53 3.03
CA ASP A 87 5.88 -7.38 1.88
C ASP A 87 5.64 -8.71 1.10
N ASP A 88 6.52 -9.69 1.30
CA ASP A 88 6.29 -11.08 0.87
C ASP A 88 5.26 -11.83 1.73
N GLU A 89 4.88 -11.28 2.89
CA GLU A 89 3.83 -11.80 3.79
C GLU A 89 2.49 -11.06 3.66
N GLU A 90 2.38 -9.92 2.96
CA GLU A 90 1.07 -9.28 2.67
C GLU A 90 0.08 -10.21 1.95
N ASP A 91 0.59 -11.21 1.21
CA ASP A 91 -0.24 -12.24 0.56
C ASP A 91 -0.88 -13.23 1.58
N GLU A 92 -0.41 -13.36 2.84
CA GLU A 92 -0.79 -14.42 3.83
C GLU A 92 -2.15 -14.26 4.53
N ARG A 93 -3.10 -13.50 3.97
CA ARG A 93 -4.38 -13.20 4.64
C ARG A 93 -5.44 -14.31 4.43
N PRO A 94 -5.92 -15.00 5.49
CA PRO A 94 -6.89 -16.08 5.33
C PRO A 94 -8.27 -15.58 4.89
N ASN A 95 -8.77 -16.09 3.76
CA ASN A 95 -10.19 -15.99 3.40
C ASN A 95 -10.99 -17.04 4.19
N TYR A 96 -11.64 -16.64 5.29
CA TYR A 96 -12.48 -17.52 6.09
C TYR A 96 -13.69 -18.06 5.28
N PRO A 97 -13.91 -19.39 5.22
CA PRO A 97 -15.14 -19.97 4.70
C PRO A 97 -16.26 -19.95 5.76
N ALA A 98 -17.51 -19.86 5.31
CA ALA A 98 -18.67 -19.96 6.20
C ALA A 98 -18.79 -21.36 6.82
N GLN A 99 -19.06 -21.43 8.12
CA GLN A 99 -19.15 -22.71 8.84
C GLN A 99 -20.46 -23.45 8.53
N GLN A 100 -20.35 -24.76 8.26
CA GLN A 100 -21.44 -25.72 8.48
C GLN A 100 -20.95 -26.82 9.43
N PRO A 101 -21.77 -27.27 10.40
CA PRO A 101 -21.35 -28.25 11.39
C PRO A 101 -21.51 -29.69 10.87
N GLN A 102 -20.43 -30.46 10.91
CA GLN A 102 -20.49 -31.93 10.88
C GLN A 102 -19.79 -32.49 12.12
N GLY A 103 -20.48 -33.36 12.84
CA GLY A 103 -20.00 -33.91 14.12
C GLY A 103 -18.91 -34.98 13.92
N ARG A 104 -17.80 -34.85 14.63
CA ARG A 104 -16.82 -35.93 14.77
C ARG A 104 -17.32 -36.99 15.74
N ALA A 105 -17.59 -38.19 15.24
CA ALA A 105 -17.45 -39.41 16.01
C ALA A 105 -16.02 -39.93 15.82
N ASN A 106 -15.21 -39.90 16.87
CA ASN A 106 -13.93 -40.61 16.91
C ASN A 106 -14.13 -41.91 17.69
N GLU A 107 -13.95 -43.04 17.02
CA GLU A 107 -13.83 -44.36 17.64
C GLU A 107 -12.33 -44.70 17.86
N TYR A 108 -12.06 -45.83 18.54
CA TYR A 108 -10.74 -46.29 18.98
C TYR A 108 -10.09 -45.45 20.09
N ASP A 109 -10.30 -45.88 21.33
CA ASP A 109 -9.33 -46.84 21.88
C ASP A 109 -10.01 -47.84 22.84
N ARG A 110 -9.42 -49.03 23.02
CA ARG A 110 -9.91 -50.09 23.92
C ARG A 110 -8.76 -50.81 24.60
N GLN A 111 -8.67 -50.70 25.92
CA GLN A 111 -7.99 -51.69 26.76
C GLN A 111 -8.84 -52.06 27.98
N ASP A 112 -8.86 -53.36 28.28
CA ASP A 112 -9.67 -53.93 29.35
C ASP A 112 -9.04 -53.69 30.74
N ARG A 113 -9.87 -53.41 31.76
CA ARG A 113 -10.38 -54.46 32.68
C ARG A 113 -11.40 -53.92 33.70
N PRO A 114 -12.22 -54.80 34.30
CA PRO A 114 -13.43 -54.40 35.03
C PRO A 114 -13.22 -54.31 36.55
N ASP A 115 -14.16 -53.64 37.24
CA ASP A 115 -14.92 -54.26 38.33
C ASP A 115 -16.23 -53.51 38.62
N SER A 116 -17.13 -54.17 39.37
CA SER A 116 -18.50 -53.75 39.76
C SER A 116 -18.83 -54.42 41.12
N PRO A 117 -20.00 -54.27 41.80
CA PRO A 117 -21.25 -53.58 41.46
C PRO A 117 -21.90 -52.79 42.65
N TYR A 118 -23.25 -52.68 42.68
CA TYR A 118 -24.15 -52.10 43.72
C TYR A 118 -24.33 -50.56 43.72
N SER A 119 -25.50 -49.97 44.08
CA SER A 119 -26.89 -50.48 44.13
C SER A 119 -27.94 -49.35 44.22
N TYR A 120 -29.17 -49.69 43.80
CA TYR A 120 -30.46 -48.97 43.88
C TYR A 120 -30.87 -48.23 45.18
N ASN A 121 -31.73 -47.22 44.96
CA ASN A 121 -32.96 -46.81 45.70
C ASN A 121 -32.94 -45.85 46.91
N ASP A 122 -33.69 -44.73 46.70
CA ASP A 122 -34.77 -44.16 47.51
C ASP A 122 -34.67 -44.05 49.05
N ARG A 123 -34.87 -42.81 49.57
CA ARG A 123 -36.15 -42.41 50.23
C ARG A 123 -36.23 -40.93 50.68
N ASN A 124 -37.38 -40.29 50.41
CA ASN A 124 -38.33 -39.64 51.35
C ASN A 124 -37.81 -38.84 52.58
N ARG A 125 -38.43 -37.73 53.04
CA ARG A 125 -39.76 -37.14 52.75
C ARG A 125 -39.98 -35.71 53.32
N TYR A 126 -41.18 -35.19 53.01
CA TYR A 126 -42.00 -34.10 53.60
C TYR A 126 -42.10 -32.87 52.69
N SER A 127 -43.21 -32.57 51.99
CA SER A 127 -44.67 -32.45 52.35
C SER A 127 -45.01 -31.14 53.07
N ASP A 128 -46.11 -30.43 52.77
CA ASP A 128 -47.21 -30.52 51.77
C ASP A 128 -47.74 -29.05 51.57
N ASP A 129 -48.70 -28.61 50.72
CA ASP A 129 -49.77 -29.31 49.98
C ASP A 129 -50.33 -28.57 48.72
N ARG A 130 -51.43 -29.13 48.17
CA ARG A 130 -52.45 -28.71 47.16
C ARG A 130 -52.91 -27.22 47.19
N GLY A 131 -53.51 -26.63 46.14
CA GLY A 131 -54.01 -27.08 44.81
C GLY A 131 -54.96 -26.01 44.20
N PHE A 132 -55.78 -26.17 43.14
CA PHE A 132 -55.96 -27.21 42.10
C PHE A 132 -56.96 -26.72 41.00
N ASN A 133 -56.79 -27.08 39.70
CA ASN A 133 -57.79 -27.04 38.59
C ASN A 133 -58.37 -25.66 38.08
N ARG A 134 -59.07 -25.51 36.93
CA ARG A 134 -59.07 -26.16 35.57
C ARG A 134 -60.12 -25.52 34.59
N ASN A 135 -59.71 -25.22 33.35
CA ASN A 135 -60.53 -25.08 32.09
C ASN A 135 -61.58 -23.95 31.85
N GLN A 136 -61.79 -23.69 30.53
CA GLN A 136 -62.98 -23.20 29.78
C GLN A 136 -63.28 -21.70 29.56
N ASN A 137 -63.15 -21.28 28.28
CA ASN A 137 -64.11 -20.58 27.41
C ASN A 137 -65.09 -19.53 28.00
N ARG A 138 -65.10 -18.27 27.49
CA ARG A 138 -65.91 -17.81 26.31
C ARG A 138 -65.92 -16.28 26.07
N GLU A 139 -65.98 -15.89 24.79
CA GLU A 139 -66.69 -14.73 24.17
C GLU A 139 -66.98 -13.43 24.97
N ARG A 140 -66.41 -12.28 24.54
CA ARG A 140 -67.17 -11.13 23.95
C ARG A 140 -66.32 -9.90 23.53
N TYR A 141 -66.55 -9.44 22.30
CA TYR A 141 -66.50 -8.02 21.85
C TYR A 141 -67.89 -7.36 22.12
N PRO A 142 -68.17 -6.05 21.87
CA PRO A 142 -67.33 -4.97 21.30
C PRO A 142 -67.33 -3.66 22.16
N GLY A 143 -66.79 -2.54 21.64
CA GLY A 143 -67.21 -1.20 22.09
C GLY A 143 -66.20 -0.06 21.90
N ASP A 144 -66.48 0.83 20.94
CA ASP A 144 -65.70 2.02 20.57
C ASP A 144 -65.46 3.04 21.71
N ARG A 145 -64.35 3.82 21.63
CA ARG A 145 -64.40 5.29 21.37
C ARG A 145 -63.03 5.99 21.38
N SER A 146 -62.71 6.64 20.25
CA SER A 146 -61.98 7.92 20.18
C SER A 146 -62.87 9.07 20.72
N PRO A 147 -62.35 10.25 21.15
CA PRO A 147 -61.25 11.00 20.52
C PRO A 147 -60.23 11.73 21.44
N ASN A 148 -59.21 12.29 20.78
CA ASN A 148 -58.24 13.25 21.31
C ASN A 148 -58.84 14.68 21.41
N PRO A 149 -58.44 15.49 22.39
CA PRO A 149 -58.04 16.87 22.07
C PRO A 149 -56.81 17.40 22.84
N TYR A 150 -56.18 18.45 22.28
CA TYR A 150 -55.14 19.28 22.90
C TYR A 150 -55.65 20.06 24.13
N VAL A 151 -54.75 20.41 25.07
CA VAL A 151 -54.35 21.78 25.49
C VAL A 151 -53.39 21.71 26.72
N SER A 152 -52.77 22.83 27.08
CA SER A 152 -51.50 23.00 27.79
C SER A 152 -51.54 23.30 29.31
N ASP A 153 -50.33 23.44 29.87
CA ASP A 153 -49.91 24.29 31.00
C ASP A 153 -49.97 23.80 32.46
N VAL A 154 -48.92 24.22 33.21
CA VAL A 154 -48.64 24.19 34.67
C VAL A 154 -48.77 22.84 35.42
N ASP A 155 -47.94 22.51 36.42
CA ASP A 155 -47.10 23.37 37.27
C ASP A 155 -45.82 22.67 37.79
N ASN A 156 -44.87 23.44 38.35
CA ASN A 156 -43.63 22.94 38.97
C ASN A 156 -43.40 23.66 40.30
N PRO A 157 -43.22 22.93 41.43
CA PRO A 157 -41.98 23.14 42.16
C PRO A 157 -41.43 21.90 42.90
N LEU A 158 -40.10 21.71 42.88
CA LEU A 158 -39.21 22.00 44.02
C LEU A 158 -37.78 21.48 43.76
N LEU A 159 -36.80 22.39 43.62
CA LEU A 159 -35.45 22.33 44.23
C LEU A 159 -34.55 23.50 43.75
N TYR A 160 -34.64 24.60 44.49
CA TYR A 160 -33.64 25.68 44.63
C TYR A 160 -33.37 25.77 46.15
N ARG A 161 -32.21 26.12 46.72
CA ARG A 161 -31.07 26.99 46.35
C ARG A 161 -29.84 26.53 47.21
N ASP A 162 -28.61 27.06 47.16
CA ASP A 162 -28.06 28.27 46.51
C ASP A 162 -26.57 28.13 46.11
N ARG A 163 -26.02 29.21 45.51
CA ARG A 163 -24.63 29.52 45.08
C ARG A 163 -23.47 28.84 45.88
N GLY A 164 -22.30 28.59 45.30
CA GLY A 164 -21.72 28.94 43.98
C GLY A 164 -20.30 28.31 43.87
N ASP A 165 -19.28 28.81 43.17
CA ASP A 165 -19.04 29.91 42.20
C ASP A 165 -17.58 29.65 41.65
N ARG A 166 -17.11 29.92 40.43
CA ARG A 166 -17.60 30.71 39.28
C ARG A 166 -17.39 29.98 37.94
N ASN A 167 -16.68 30.56 36.96
CA ASN A 167 -16.66 30.11 35.56
C ASN A 167 -15.49 30.73 34.74
N ARG A 168 -14.92 30.02 33.74
CA ARG A 168 -14.80 30.58 32.36
C ARG A 168 -14.38 29.59 31.25
N ASN A 169 -14.85 29.93 30.05
CA ASN A 169 -14.44 29.50 28.70
C ASN A 169 -15.06 28.20 28.14
N ARG A 170 -16.31 28.34 27.68
CA ARG A 170 -16.93 27.56 26.60
C ARG A 170 -17.32 28.57 25.51
N TYR A 171 -16.85 28.39 24.28
CA TYR A 171 -17.29 29.19 23.13
C TYR A 171 -18.32 28.44 22.29
N VAL A 172 -19.23 29.18 21.68
CA VAL A 172 -20.31 28.69 20.82
C VAL A 172 -19.90 28.85 19.35
N SER A 173 -20.42 28.00 18.48
CA SER A 173 -20.20 28.03 17.03
C SER A 173 -21.16 28.99 16.33
N ASP A 174 -20.65 30.12 15.84
CA ASP A 174 -21.42 31.04 15.01
C ASP A 174 -21.45 30.52 13.55
N VAL A 175 -22.51 29.79 13.19
CA VAL A 175 -22.77 29.29 11.82
C VAL A 175 -24.13 29.80 11.35
N GLU A 176 -24.25 31.11 11.15
CA GLU A 176 -25.33 31.73 10.36
C GLU A 176 -24.99 33.20 10.03
N ASN A 177 -24.50 33.46 8.81
CA ASN A 177 -24.44 34.82 8.24
C ASN A 177 -24.52 34.77 6.70
N PRO A 178 -25.69 35.07 6.09
CA PRO A 178 -25.87 34.99 4.64
C PRO A 178 -25.28 36.17 3.82
N GLU A 179 -24.82 37.27 4.43
CA GLU A 179 -24.58 38.54 3.71
C GLU A 179 -23.13 38.79 3.24
N LEU A 180 -22.49 37.81 2.59
CA LEU A 180 -21.15 37.98 1.97
C LEU A 180 -21.08 37.71 0.45
N TYR A 181 -22.23 37.65 -0.24
CA TYR A 181 -22.30 37.60 -1.71
C TYR A 181 -23.11 38.77 -2.30
N ARG A 182 -22.44 39.90 -2.52
CA ARG A 182 -22.87 40.99 -3.41
C ARG A 182 -21.66 41.75 -3.95
N ASP A 183 -21.80 42.29 -5.18
CA ASP A 183 -20.80 43.04 -5.96
C ASP A 183 -19.46 42.30 -6.26
N ARG A 184 -19.06 41.97 -7.52
CA ARG A 184 -19.48 42.44 -8.86
C ARG A 184 -19.22 41.43 -9.99
N THR A 185 -20.21 41.37 -10.89
CA THR A 185 -20.26 41.12 -12.36
C THR A 185 -19.03 40.65 -13.19
N PRO A 186 -19.25 39.88 -14.29
CA PRO A 186 -18.22 39.17 -15.06
C PRO A 186 -17.65 39.91 -16.29
N TYR A 187 -16.58 39.36 -16.89
CA TYR A 187 -16.12 39.68 -18.25
C TYR A 187 -15.51 38.45 -18.95
N ASN A 188 -15.71 38.31 -20.27
CA ASN A 188 -15.19 37.23 -21.13
C ASN A 188 -15.23 37.70 -22.61
N PRO A 189 -14.68 36.96 -23.60
CA PRO A 189 -13.32 37.11 -24.14
C PRO A 189 -13.30 37.71 -25.57
N SER A 190 -12.11 38.04 -26.11
CA SER A 190 -11.72 37.83 -27.54
C SER A 190 -10.44 38.58 -27.96
N ARG A 191 -9.62 37.92 -28.82
CA ARG A 191 -8.76 38.48 -29.90
C ARG A 191 -7.54 39.36 -29.51
N ASP A 192 -6.43 39.39 -30.27
CA ASP A 192 -5.99 38.61 -31.46
C ASP A 192 -4.43 38.62 -31.55
N ASP A 193 -3.88 38.05 -32.64
CA ASP A 193 -2.52 38.24 -33.21
C ASP A 193 -1.27 37.49 -32.66
N ASP A 194 -1.21 36.21 -33.03
CA ASP A 194 -0.27 35.62 -34.02
C ASP A 194 1.26 35.37 -33.84
N ASP A 195 1.64 34.24 -34.45
CA ASP A 195 2.88 33.89 -35.18
C ASP A 195 4.28 33.96 -34.50
N ARG A 196 4.81 32.78 -34.11
CA ARG A 196 5.81 32.09 -34.96
C ARG A 196 6.12 30.64 -34.60
N ASN A 197 5.96 29.78 -35.59
CA ASN A 197 6.24 28.35 -35.51
C ASN A 197 7.44 27.98 -36.40
N ARG A 198 8.43 27.21 -35.91
CA ARG A 198 9.27 26.39 -36.81
C ARG A 198 10.01 25.22 -36.15
N TYR A 199 9.49 24.03 -36.42
CA TYR A 199 10.16 22.73 -36.25
C TYR A 199 11.25 22.53 -37.32
N ASN A 200 12.32 21.78 -37.02
CA ASN A 200 13.38 21.43 -37.99
C ASN A 200 13.65 19.91 -38.03
N PRO A 201 13.07 19.17 -38.98
CA PRO A 201 13.17 17.71 -39.04
C PRO A 201 14.34 17.23 -39.93
N ASN A 202 15.57 17.12 -39.39
CA ASN A 202 16.68 16.45 -40.11
C ASN A 202 17.85 15.90 -39.24
N GLY A 203 17.64 15.65 -37.94
CA GLY A 203 18.62 14.94 -37.11
C GLY A 203 18.52 13.41 -37.27
N ARG A 204 19.62 12.74 -37.65
CA ARG A 204 19.69 11.25 -37.72
C ARG A 204 20.46 10.66 -36.52
N PRO A 205 20.23 9.38 -36.15
CA PRO A 205 20.66 8.83 -34.86
C PRO A 205 22.16 8.50 -34.77
N TYR A 206 22.63 8.41 -33.53
CA TYR A 206 23.97 7.94 -33.16
C TYR A 206 24.09 6.41 -33.29
N ASN A 207 25.30 5.90 -33.53
CA ASN A 207 25.58 4.47 -33.73
C ASN A 207 26.75 4.00 -32.81
N PRO A 208 26.48 3.19 -31.77
CA PRO A 208 27.49 2.82 -30.77
C PRO A 208 28.24 1.53 -31.15
N ASN A 209 29.32 1.62 -31.94
CA ASN A 209 30.19 0.44 -32.23
C ASN A 209 31.60 0.79 -32.77
N VAL A 210 32.50 1.35 -31.94
CA VAL A 210 33.97 1.34 -32.17
C VAL A 210 34.72 1.31 -30.81
N PRO A 211 35.69 0.40 -30.58
CA PRO A 211 36.47 0.35 -29.34
C PRO A 211 37.89 0.97 -29.45
N ASN A 212 38.36 1.58 -28.35
CA ASN A 212 39.77 1.80 -27.96
C ASN A 212 39.76 2.13 -26.44
N ILE A 213 40.45 1.44 -25.53
CA ILE A 213 41.91 1.24 -25.38
C ILE A 213 42.67 2.54 -25.09
N GLY A 214 43.41 2.58 -23.96
CA GLY A 214 44.68 3.34 -23.90
C GLY A 214 44.81 4.51 -22.91
N GLY A 215 44.43 4.31 -21.64
CA GLY A 215 44.42 5.31 -20.55
C GLY A 215 45.59 6.28 -20.32
N ARG A 216 45.35 7.26 -19.44
CA ARG A 216 46.31 7.97 -18.56
C ARG A 216 45.55 8.82 -17.53
N ASN A 217 46.01 8.89 -16.28
CA ASN A 217 45.49 9.82 -15.28
C ASN A 217 45.86 11.27 -15.59
N PRO A 218 44.96 12.22 -15.33
CA PRO A 218 45.30 13.59 -14.95
C PRO A 218 44.84 13.95 -13.52
N ASP A 219 45.58 14.90 -12.94
CA ASP A 219 45.47 15.53 -11.62
C ASP A 219 44.03 15.93 -11.17
N PRO A 220 43.64 15.76 -9.88
CA PRO A 220 42.30 16.14 -9.40
C PRO A 220 41.93 17.64 -9.43
N ASN A 221 42.88 18.56 -9.63
CA ASN A 221 42.69 19.99 -9.35
C ASN A 221 42.52 20.93 -10.57
N TYR A 222 41.71 20.54 -11.57
CA TYR A 222 41.33 21.45 -12.67
C TYR A 222 39.81 21.48 -12.95
N ARG A 223 39.15 22.55 -12.49
CA ARG A 223 37.79 22.92 -12.95
C ARG A 223 37.88 23.92 -14.11
N GLN A 224 37.35 23.58 -15.28
CA GLN A 224 37.02 24.58 -16.30
C GLN A 224 35.58 25.10 -16.08
N PRO A 225 35.34 26.41 -16.24
CA PRO A 225 33.98 26.97 -16.22
C PRO A 225 33.36 27.00 -17.62
N GLY A 226 32.07 26.66 -17.72
CA GLY A 226 31.24 27.09 -18.86
C GLY A 226 30.66 26.02 -19.78
N LEU A 227 29.86 25.10 -19.24
CA LEU A 227 28.68 24.59 -19.96
C LEU A 227 27.42 25.01 -19.20
N ARG A 228 26.41 25.49 -19.93
CA ARG A 228 25.22 26.13 -19.39
C ARG A 228 24.01 25.23 -19.65
N GLU A 229 23.69 24.39 -18.69
CA GLU A 229 22.59 23.42 -18.82
C GLU A 229 21.21 24.10 -18.91
N PRO A 230 20.20 23.44 -19.51
CA PRO A 230 18.84 23.95 -19.53
C PRO A 230 18.25 23.99 -18.12
N ILE A 231 17.84 25.17 -17.67
CA ILE A 231 17.26 25.34 -16.34
C ILE A 231 15.79 24.89 -16.35
N ASN A 232 15.55 23.58 -16.24
CA ASN A 232 14.27 23.08 -15.73
C ASN A 232 14.17 23.49 -14.26
N ARG A 233 13.42 24.57 -14.01
CA ARG A 233 13.42 25.27 -12.73
C ARG A 233 12.32 24.76 -11.79
N ASP A 234 12.40 23.48 -11.45
CA ASP A 234 11.51 22.91 -10.46
C ASP A 234 11.71 23.51 -9.08
N GLN A 235 10.60 23.78 -8.39
CA GLN A 235 10.60 24.56 -7.15
C GLN A 235 10.87 23.70 -5.90
N GLY A 236 10.89 22.37 -6.06
CA GLY A 236 10.91 21.40 -4.96
C GLY A 236 12.26 21.16 -4.29
N PHE A 237 13.36 21.77 -4.75
CA PHE A 237 14.71 21.54 -4.22
C PHE A 237 15.48 22.85 -4.03
N ARG A 238 15.77 23.20 -2.76
CA ARG A 238 16.64 24.33 -2.43
C ARG A 238 18.09 23.85 -2.28
N ASP A 239 19.03 24.61 -2.82
CA ASP A 239 20.47 24.39 -2.62
C ASP A 239 20.84 24.73 -1.16
N PRO A 240 21.40 23.78 -0.37
CA PRO A 240 21.83 24.03 1.02
C PRO A 240 22.87 25.16 1.18
N GLY A 241 23.54 25.56 0.09
CA GLY A 241 24.43 26.70 0.06
C GLY A 241 23.74 28.07 0.18
N GLN A 242 22.43 28.18 -0.08
CA GLN A 242 21.70 29.46 -0.05
C GLN A 242 21.26 29.88 1.37
N ARG A 243 22.22 29.97 2.29
CA ARG A 243 22.05 30.73 3.54
C ARG A 243 21.79 32.20 3.24
N PHE A 244 20.95 32.84 4.05
CA PHE A 244 20.82 34.30 4.02
C PHE A 244 22.10 34.99 4.53
N PRO A 245 22.43 36.20 4.03
CA PRO A 245 23.51 37.04 4.54
C PRO A 245 23.14 37.67 5.91
N GLY A 246 23.01 36.82 6.93
CA GLY A 246 22.69 37.19 8.31
C GLY A 246 23.65 36.62 9.36
N ASP A 247 24.52 35.68 8.97
CA ASP A 247 25.48 34.97 9.84
C ASP A 247 26.86 35.68 9.91
N ASP A 248 27.17 36.57 8.96
CA ASP A 248 28.37 37.44 8.93
C ASP A 248 28.30 38.58 9.97
N ARG A 249 27.98 38.27 11.23
CA ARG A 249 28.02 39.23 12.35
C ARG A 249 29.42 39.49 12.90
N ASN A 250 30.42 38.69 12.50
CA ASN A 250 31.78 38.69 13.05
C ASN A 250 32.90 38.90 12.01
N ARG A 251 32.60 39.37 10.79
CA ARG A 251 33.63 39.60 9.76
C ARG A 251 33.96 41.09 9.60
N TYR A 252 35.06 41.49 10.24
CA TYR A 252 35.73 42.80 10.19
C TYR A 252 34.91 44.00 10.75
N PRO A 253 35.17 44.40 12.01
CA PRO A 253 34.68 45.68 12.56
C PRO A 253 35.41 46.91 11.99
N ASP A 254 36.65 46.73 11.50
CA ASP A 254 37.61 47.81 11.27
C ASP A 254 38.09 47.91 9.80
N ASP A 255 37.15 48.01 8.84
CA ASP A 255 37.47 48.48 7.48
C ASP A 255 36.98 49.93 7.30
N PRO A 256 37.88 50.94 7.25
CA PRO A 256 37.51 52.35 7.08
C PRO A 256 36.83 52.68 5.74
N ASN A 257 36.84 51.75 4.78
CA ASN A 257 36.38 51.97 3.40
C ASN A 257 35.02 51.31 3.10
N TYR A 258 34.34 50.77 4.11
CA TYR A 258 32.97 50.26 3.95
C TYR A 258 32.03 51.43 3.60
N PRO A 259 31.31 51.39 2.46
CA PRO A 259 30.51 52.52 2.02
C PRO A 259 29.36 52.78 3.01
N TYR A 260 29.19 54.06 3.38
CA TYR A 260 28.08 54.53 4.22
C TYR A 260 26.74 54.11 3.58
N ARG A 261 26.11 53.06 4.11
CA ARG A 261 24.77 52.65 3.68
C ARG A 261 23.77 53.78 3.89
N ASN A 262 22.81 53.91 2.98
CA ASN A 262 21.72 54.86 3.18
C ASN A 262 20.94 54.46 4.46
N PRO A 263 20.76 55.36 5.44
CA PRO A 263 19.95 55.11 6.63
C PRO A 263 18.50 54.67 6.34
N GLU A 264 17.99 54.87 5.13
CA GLU A 264 16.67 54.38 4.68
C GLU A 264 16.72 52.89 4.26
N GLU A 265 17.75 52.48 3.51
CA GLU A 265 17.97 51.07 3.14
C GLU A 265 18.16 50.20 4.37
N GLU A 266 18.90 50.69 5.36
CA GLU A 266 19.15 49.97 6.60
C GLU A 266 17.88 49.85 7.47
N ARG A 267 17.01 50.88 7.49
CA ARG A 267 15.67 50.78 8.10
C ARG A 267 14.80 49.75 7.38
N PHE A 268 14.77 49.78 6.04
CA PHE A 268 14.00 48.84 5.23
C PHE A 268 14.48 47.39 5.43
N ARG A 269 15.80 47.17 5.54
CA ARG A 269 16.40 45.87 5.93
C ARG A 269 15.90 45.41 7.29
N ILE A 270 16.05 46.25 8.32
CA ILE A 270 15.65 45.91 9.69
C ILE A 270 14.14 45.65 9.80
N GLU A 271 13.30 46.39 9.08
CA GLU A 271 11.85 46.16 9.10
C GLU A 271 11.46 44.88 8.37
N ASN A 272 12.04 44.58 7.21
CA ASN A 272 11.80 43.31 6.52
C ASN A 272 12.31 42.12 7.34
N GLU A 273 13.45 42.24 8.03
CA GLU A 273 13.95 41.21 8.94
C GLU A 273 12.97 40.98 10.11
N ARG A 274 12.40 42.05 10.68
CA ARG A 274 11.36 41.96 11.73
C ARG A 274 10.07 41.30 11.22
N ARG A 275 9.60 41.69 10.03
CA ARG A 275 8.41 41.10 9.39
C ARG A 275 8.62 39.61 9.15
N PHE A 276 9.74 39.22 8.55
CA PHE A 276 10.08 37.82 8.30
C PHE A 276 10.20 37.00 9.59
N ARG A 277 10.86 37.53 10.64
CA ARG A 277 10.91 36.88 11.96
C ARG A 277 9.52 36.65 12.55
N ALA A 278 8.62 37.63 12.43
CA ALA A 278 7.24 37.53 12.92
C ALA A 278 6.40 36.51 12.12
N GLU A 279 6.54 36.47 10.79
CA GLU A 279 5.88 35.47 9.94
C GLU A 279 6.39 34.04 10.22
N THR A 280 7.71 33.89 10.42
CA THR A 280 8.33 32.61 10.80
C THR A 280 7.82 32.11 12.14
N GLU A 281 7.71 32.97 13.14
CA GLU A 281 7.25 32.57 14.48
C GLU A 281 5.74 32.31 14.53
N LYS A 282 4.96 33.04 13.72
CA LYS A 282 3.54 32.73 13.47
C LYS A 282 3.40 31.33 12.84
N LEU A 283 4.22 30.99 11.84
CA LEU A 283 4.24 29.66 11.24
C LEU A 283 4.66 28.60 12.27
N ARG A 284 5.72 28.83 13.05
CA ARG A 284 6.19 27.91 14.10
C ARG A 284 5.09 27.61 15.13
N THR A 285 4.40 28.65 15.59
CA THR A 285 3.26 28.52 16.53
C THR A 285 2.14 27.69 15.91
N PHE A 286 1.77 27.97 14.65
CA PHE A 286 0.71 27.26 13.93
C PHE A 286 1.04 25.77 13.72
N LEU A 287 2.27 25.45 13.28
CA LEU A 287 2.70 24.06 13.12
C LEU A 287 2.77 23.32 14.46
N THR A 288 3.08 24.00 15.57
CA THR A 288 3.05 23.41 16.92
C THR A 288 1.62 23.08 17.38
N GLU A 289 0.63 23.90 17.01
CA GLU A 289 -0.79 23.58 17.27
C GLU A 289 -1.27 22.40 16.41
N ILE A 290 -0.85 22.36 15.14
CA ILE A 290 -1.09 21.24 14.22
C ILE A 290 -0.48 19.95 14.76
N ASP A 291 0.79 19.95 15.16
CA ASP A 291 1.50 18.77 15.66
C ASP A 291 0.74 18.06 16.81
N ARG A 292 0.23 18.86 17.75
CA ARG A 292 -0.60 18.39 18.86
C ARG A 292 -1.96 17.84 18.41
N LYS A 293 -2.57 18.40 17.35
CA LYS A 293 -3.82 17.90 16.75
C LYS A 293 -3.57 16.62 15.95
N SER A 294 -2.57 16.59 15.08
CA SER A 294 -2.19 15.41 14.29
C SER A 294 -1.82 14.22 15.17
N SER A 295 -1.11 14.44 16.28
CA SER A 295 -0.83 13.39 17.26
C SER A 295 -2.11 12.85 17.92
N LEU A 296 -3.08 13.72 18.24
CA LEU A 296 -4.37 13.31 18.83
C LEU A 296 -5.25 12.55 17.83
N GLU A 297 -5.45 13.08 16.63
CA GLU A 297 -6.29 12.45 15.60
C GLU A 297 -5.67 11.12 15.11
N CYS A 298 -4.33 11.04 15.01
CA CYS A 298 -3.65 9.76 14.79
C CYS A 298 -3.91 8.78 15.95
N SER A 299 -3.72 9.21 17.20
CA SER A 299 -3.88 8.32 18.37
C SER A 299 -5.31 7.75 18.47
N LEU A 300 -6.32 8.57 18.15
CA LEU A 300 -7.71 8.13 18.06
C LEU A 300 -7.95 7.14 16.91
N ASN A 301 -7.32 7.34 15.75
CA ASN A 301 -7.41 6.37 14.66
C ASN A 301 -6.74 5.04 15.05
N VAL A 302 -5.47 5.09 15.48
CA VAL A 302 -4.66 3.92 15.82
C VAL A 302 -5.30 3.08 16.93
N ALA A 303 -5.90 3.71 17.95
CA ALA A 303 -6.64 2.98 18.98
C ALA A 303 -7.83 2.17 18.41
N ALA A 304 -8.61 2.75 17.50
CA ALA A 304 -9.70 2.04 16.83
C ALA A 304 -9.19 0.97 15.84
N GLN A 305 -8.12 1.25 15.10
CA GLN A 305 -7.49 0.26 14.20
C GLN A 305 -7.00 -0.96 14.99
N TRP A 306 -6.33 -0.73 16.13
CA TRP A 306 -5.86 -1.75 17.06
C TRP A 306 -7.00 -2.55 17.71
N ASN A 307 -8.09 -1.89 18.12
CA ASN A 307 -9.28 -2.56 18.65
C ASN A 307 -9.84 -3.58 17.65
N PHE A 308 -9.89 -3.25 16.36
CA PHE A 308 -10.31 -4.18 15.31
C PHE A 308 -9.31 -5.31 15.06
N GLU A 309 -8.00 -5.00 14.99
CA GLU A 309 -6.96 -6.03 14.77
C GLU A 309 -6.86 -7.04 15.93
N THR A 310 -7.08 -6.59 17.15
CA THR A 310 -6.96 -7.40 18.37
C THR A 310 -8.30 -7.90 18.93
N ASN A 311 -9.41 -7.64 18.22
CA ASN A 311 -10.74 -8.17 18.50
C ASN A 311 -11.63 -8.03 17.25
N ILE A 312 -11.54 -8.96 16.31
CA ILE A 312 -12.24 -8.88 15.01
C ILE A 312 -13.75 -9.12 15.20
N ASN A 313 -14.57 -8.09 15.01
CA ASN A 313 -16.03 -8.19 14.94
C ASN A 313 -16.64 -6.97 14.22
N ASP A 314 -17.91 -7.04 13.85
CA ASP A 314 -18.62 -5.98 13.11
C ASP A 314 -18.58 -4.62 13.82
N ALA A 315 -18.65 -4.60 15.16
CA ALA A 315 -18.68 -3.36 15.93
C ALA A 315 -17.31 -2.66 15.96
N THR A 316 -16.22 -3.41 16.18
CA THR A 316 -14.86 -2.87 16.09
C THR A 316 -14.49 -2.50 14.64
N GLN A 317 -15.01 -3.23 13.64
CA GLN A 317 -14.83 -2.85 12.22
C GLN A 317 -15.50 -1.50 11.92
N VAL A 318 -16.74 -1.28 12.38
CA VAL A 318 -17.44 0.00 12.22
C VAL A 318 -16.75 1.13 12.99
N GLU A 319 -16.24 0.87 14.20
CA GLU A 319 -15.42 1.83 14.96
C GLU A 319 -14.16 2.24 14.18
N ALA A 320 -13.40 1.26 13.67
CA ALA A 320 -12.18 1.48 12.90
C ALA A 320 -12.44 2.24 11.58
N LEU A 321 -13.52 1.94 10.87
CA LEU A 321 -13.90 2.66 9.65
C LEU A 321 -14.32 4.11 9.93
N ALA A 322 -15.09 4.36 10.99
CA ALA A 322 -15.50 5.70 11.38
C ALA A 322 -14.30 6.56 11.85
N ALA A 323 -13.37 5.95 12.59
CA ALA A 323 -12.14 6.60 13.02
C ALA A 323 -11.21 6.92 11.83
N GLN A 324 -11.09 6.00 10.87
CA GLN A 324 -10.31 6.21 9.66
C GLN A 324 -10.87 7.34 8.79
N GLN A 325 -12.19 7.38 8.59
CA GLN A 325 -12.85 8.46 7.86
C GLN A 325 -12.58 9.83 8.50
N ARG A 326 -12.74 9.92 9.83
CA ARG A 326 -12.43 11.14 10.61
C ARG A 326 -10.96 11.58 10.42
N TYR A 327 -10.02 10.64 10.46
CA TYR A 327 -8.61 10.94 10.25
C TYR A 327 -8.33 11.45 8.82
N ASN A 328 -8.97 10.84 7.82
CA ASN A 328 -8.87 11.25 6.43
C ASN A 328 -9.40 12.68 6.21
N ASP A 329 -10.55 13.02 6.80
CA ASP A 329 -11.13 14.37 6.74
C ASP A 329 -10.23 15.40 7.45
N PHE A 330 -9.63 15.05 8.59
CA PHE A 330 -8.63 15.89 9.24
C PHE A 330 -7.39 16.14 8.35
N GLN A 331 -6.84 15.10 7.73
CA GLN A 331 -5.70 15.23 6.81
C GLN A 331 -6.04 16.09 5.58
N ARG A 332 -7.27 15.99 5.05
CA ARG A 332 -7.75 16.84 3.95
C ARG A 332 -7.87 18.31 4.35
N LEU A 333 -8.38 18.58 5.56
CA LEU A 333 -8.46 19.94 6.12
C LEU A 333 -7.08 20.54 6.42
N LEU A 334 -6.12 19.72 6.84
CA LEU A 334 -4.72 20.10 7.05
C LEU A 334 -4.06 20.45 5.71
N TRP A 335 -4.18 19.59 4.71
CA TRP A 335 -3.68 19.80 3.35
C TRP A 335 -4.18 21.10 2.72
N ASP A 336 -5.49 21.37 2.81
CA ASP A 336 -6.07 22.59 2.24
C ASP A 336 -5.57 23.87 2.94
N GLN A 337 -5.09 23.78 4.18
CA GLN A 337 -4.38 24.88 4.84
C GLN A 337 -2.91 24.95 4.41
N MET A 338 -2.20 23.82 4.35
CA MET A 338 -0.77 23.76 3.99
C MET A 338 -0.50 24.23 2.56
N ARG A 339 -1.31 23.81 1.58
CA ARG A 339 -1.16 24.20 0.16
C ARG A 339 -1.37 25.69 -0.10
N ARG A 340 -1.96 26.43 0.86
CA ARG A 340 -2.12 27.90 0.80
C ARG A 340 -0.91 28.65 1.36
N ILE A 341 0.05 27.97 1.99
CA ILE A 341 1.27 28.57 2.52
C ILE A 341 2.27 28.72 1.37
N ASP A 342 2.72 29.95 1.13
CA ASP A 342 3.78 30.22 0.16
C ASP A 342 5.13 29.69 0.66
N GLN A 343 5.47 28.49 0.22
CA GLN A 343 6.69 27.79 0.62
C GLN A 343 7.97 28.54 0.23
N THR A 344 7.92 29.42 -0.77
CA THR A 344 9.11 30.20 -1.21
C THR A 344 9.59 31.18 -0.14
N LYS A 345 8.68 31.65 0.72
CA LYS A 345 8.96 32.58 1.82
C LYS A 345 9.46 31.91 3.11
N ILE A 346 9.44 30.59 3.19
CA ILE A 346 9.95 29.85 4.36
C ILE A 346 11.46 29.69 4.19
N PHE A 347 12.26 30.20 5.14
CA PHE A 347 13.74 30.06 5.13
C PHE A 347 14.30 29.27 6.34
N ASP A 348 13.43 28.70 7.18
CA ASP A 348 13.76 27.67 8.16
C ASP A 348 13.50 26.30 7.51
N ASP A 349 14.56 25.54 7.24
CA ASP A 349 14.47 24.28 6.48
C ASP A 349 13.59 23.22 7.19
N LYS A 350 13.49 23.27 8.53
CA LYS A 350 12.62 22.36 9.28
C LYS A 350 11.16 22.74 9.11
N LEU A 351 10.83 24.04 9.17
CA LEU A 351 9.47 24.50 8.89
C LEU A 351 9.09 24.27 7.42
N TYR A 352 10.04 24.45 6.49
CA TYR A 352 9.83 24.14 5.06
C TYR A 352 9.53 22.65 4.85
N ARG A 353 10.33 21.73 5.41
CA ARG A 353 10.08 20.28 5.31
C ARG A 353 8.74 19.88 5.91
N GLN A 354 8.35 20.45 7.07
CA GLN A 354 7.04 20.19 7.67
C GLN A 354 5.89 20.59 6.73
N VAL A 355 5.92 21.82 6.20
CA VAL A 355 4.87 22.31 5.28
C VAL A 355 4.88 21.52 3.98
N ARG A 356 6.05 21.18 3.41
CA ARG A 356 6.18 20.40 2.17
C ARG A 356 5.54 19.02 2.33
N LEU A 357 5.87 18.26 3.38
CA LEU A 357 5.27 16.95 3.63
C LEU A 357 3.75 17.04 3.85
N MET A 358 3.27 17.96 4.70
CA MET A 358 1.82 18.12 4.94
C MET A 358 1.05 18.80 3.78
N SER A 359 1.74 19.27 2.74
CA SER A 359 1.12 19.80 1.51
C SER A 359 0.84 18.73 0.44
N ILE A 360 1.21 17.48 0.70
CA ILE A 360 1.06 16.34 -0.22
C ILE A 360 0.28 15.23 0.49
N ILE A 361 -0.86 14.84 -0.06
CA ILE A 361 -1.74 13.78 0.48
C ILE A 361 -2.11 12.71 -0.58
N GLY A 362 -1.38 12.69 -1.69
CA GLY A 362 -1.58 11.72 -2.76
C GLY A 362 -2.98 11.77 -3.36
N PRO A 363 -3.62 10.62 -3.66
CA PRO A 363 -4.96 10.56 -4.25
C PRO A 363 -6.04 11.31 -3.47
N SER A 364 -5.90 11.48 -2.16
CA SER A 364 -6.85 12.23 -1.31
C SER A 364 -6.97 13.72 -1.68
N ALA A 365 -6.04 14.25 -2.48
CA ALA A 365 -6.08 15.60 -3.04
C ALA A 365 -7.06 15.75 -4.22
N LEU A 366 -7.50 14.64 -4.83
CA LEU A 366 -8.42 14.63 -5.97
C LEU A 366 -9.78 15.31 -5.64
N PRO A 367 -10.48 15.85 -6.67
CA PRO A 367 -11.90 16.20 -6.57
C PRO A 367 -12.72 15.03 -6.00
N PRO A 368 -13.79 15.28 -5.20
CA PRO A 368 -14.54 14.22 -4.53
C PRO A 368 -15.04 13.12 -5.47
N ASP A 369 -15.54 13.48 -6.66
CA ASP A 369 -16.01 12.56 -7.70
C ASP A 369 -14.89 11.69 -8.31
N GLN A 370 -13.68 12.25 -8.42
CA GLN A 370 -12.50 11.54 -8.93
C GLN A 370 -11.89 10.64 -7.85
N LEU A 371 -11.89 11.06 -6.59
CA LEU A 371 -11.49 10.25 -5.43
C LEU A 371 -12.44 9.07 -5.23
N ASP A 372 -13.75 9.29 -5.31
CA ASP A 372 -14.77 8.24 -5.32
C ASP A 372 -14.52 7.22 -6.44
N ARG A 373 -14.23 7.71 -7.66
CA ARG A 373 -13.93 6.83 -8.81
C ARG A 373 -12.61 6.07 -8.62
N TYR A 374 -11.57 6.71 -8.10
CA TYR A 374 -10.28 6.08 -7.78
C TYR A 374 -10.48 4.94 -6.79
N ASN A 375 -11.16 5.20 -5.67
CA ASN A 375 -11.37 4.22 -4.60
C ASN A 375 -12.24 3.05 -5.08
N ARG A 376 -13.29 3.31 -5.87
CA ARG A 376 -14.11 2.26 -6.50
C ARG A 376 -13.28 1.38 -7.43
N ILE A 377 -12.47 1.96 -8.32
CA ILE A 377 -11.63 1.20 -9.26
C ILE A 377 -10.62 0.31 -8.51
N VAL A 378 -9.96 0.82 -7.46
CA VAL A 378 -9.06 -0.01 -6.63
C VAL A 378 -9.83 -1.15 -5.95
N ASN A 379 -11.00 -0.87 -5.38
CA ASN A 379 -11.84 -1.90 -4.75
C ASN A 379 -12.37 -2.94 -5.75
N ASP A 380 -12.71 -2.55 -6.99
CA ASP A 380 -13.13 -3.46 -8.05
C ASP A 380 -11.98 -4.38 -8.49
N MET A 381 -10.75 -3.86 -8.63
CA MET A 381 -9.56 -4.68 -8.92
C MET A 381 -9.22 -5.62 -7.76
N LEU A 382 -9.32 -5.15 -6.51
CA LEU A 382 -9.14 -5.97 -5.32
C LEU A 382 -10.23 -7.04 -5.20
N ALA A 383 -11.48 -6.76 -5.59
CA ALA A 383 -12.55 -7.76 -5.62
C ALA A 383 -12.27 -8.85 -6.69
N ILE A 384 -11.80 -8.46 -7.87
CA ILE A 384 -11.34 -9.40 -8.91
C ILE A 384 -10.18 -10.27 -8.37
N PHE A 385 -9.20 -9.68 -7.70
CA PHE A 385 -8.05 -10.40 -7.13
C PHE A 385 -8.47 -11.40 -6.04
N ASN A 386 -9.23 -10.94 -5.03
CA ASN A 386 -9.62 -11.74 -3.86
C ASN A 386 -10.71 -12.78 -4.19
N GLY A 387 -11.52 -12.53 -5.21
CA GLY A 387 -12.53 -13.46 -5.73
C GLY A 387 -12.00 -14.46 -6.76
N ALA A 388 -10.80 -14.24 -7.31
CA ALA A 388 -10.22 -15.15 -8.30
C ALA A 388 -9.96 -16.55 -7.70
N SER A 389 -10.38 -17.56 -8.45
CA SER A 389 -10.15 -18.96 -8.12
C SER A 389 -10.08 -19.81 -9.40
N ILE A 390 -9.38 -20.94 -9.31
CA ILE A 390 -9.22 -21.91 -10.40
C ILE A 390 -9.84 -23.27 -10.00
N CYS A 391 -9.79 -24.23 -10.92
CA CYS A 391 -10.04 -25.64 -10.62
C CYS A 391 -8.71 -26.41 -10.58
N ALA A 392 -8.69 -27.62 -10.04
CA ALA A 392 -7.50 -28.46 -10.03
C ALA A 392 -7.13 -28.94 -11.45
N TYR A 393 -5.83 -29.13 -11.70
CA TYR A 393 -5.31 -29.48 -13.03
C TYR A 393 -5.87 -30.82 -13.56
N GLU A 394 -5.81 -31.89 -12.75
CA GLU A 394 -6.31 -33.22 -13.12
C GLU A 394 -7.75 -33.49 -12.65
N GLN A 395 -8.35 -32.62 -11.83
CA GLN A 395 -9.71 -32.75 -11.32
C GLN A 395 -10.57 -31.52 -11.69
N PRO A 396 -11.10 -31.42 -12.93
CA PRO A 396 -11.81 -30.22 -13.40
C PRO A 396 -13.12 -29.86 -12.67
N PHE A 397 -13.59 -30.73 -11.77
CA PHE A 397 -14.76 -30.49 -10.91
C PHE A 397 -14.38 -30.01 -9.50
N GLU A 398 -13.10 -30.13 -9.10
CA GLU A 398 -12.57 -29.57 -7.86
C GLU A 398 -12.21 -28.10 -8.12
N CYS A 399 -13.18 -27.23 -7.92
CA CYS A 399 -13.10 -25.79 -8.19
C CYS A 399 -13.19 -24.94 -6.93
N GLY A 400 -12.65 -23.71 -6.99
CA GLY A 400 -12.59 -22.79 -5.86
C GLY A 400 -11.21 -22.68 -5.22
N LEU A 401 -10.17 -23.23 -5.86
CA LEU A 401 -8.78 -23.09 -5.42
C LEU A 401 -8.35 -21.61 -5.52
N ARG A 402 -8.29 -20.93 -4.37
CA ARG A 402 -7.81 -19.55 -4.23
C ARG A 402 -6.30 -19.53 -4.06
N LEU A 403 -5.67 -18.38 -4.39
CA LEU A 403 -4.23 -18.12 -4.27
C LEU A 403 -3.64 -18.67 -2.97
N GLN A 404 -4.30 -18.38 -1.84
CA GLN A 404 -3.97 -18.94 -0.53
C GLN A 404 -5.14 -19.76 0.05
N PRO A 405 -4.87 -20.86 0.78
CA PRO A 405 -3.55 -21.52 0.87
C PRO A 405 -3.18 -22.26 -0.43
N HIS A 406 -4.18 -22.72 -1.19
CA HIS A 406 -4.05 -23.79 -2.19
C HIS A 406 -2.99 -23.55 -3.27
N LEU A 407 -2.99 -22.40 -3.94
CA LEU A 407 -2.06 -22.21 -5.07
C LEU A 407 -0.64 -21.91 -4.59
N LYS A 408 -0.48 -21.22 -3.45
CA LYS A 408 0.82 -21.07 -2.77
C LYS A 408 1.40 -22.45 -2.41
N ASP A 409 0.57 -23.34 -1.87
CA ASP A 409 0.95 -24.73 -1.57
C ASP A 409 1.36 -25.52 -2.83
N ILE A 410 0.58 -25.44 -3.91
CA ILE A 410 0.88 -26.14 -5.18
C ILE A 410 2.19 -25.61 -5.79
N MET A 411 2.35 -24.28 -5.90
CA MET A 411 3.55 -23.66 -6.49
C MET A 411 4.81 -23.94 -5.65
N ALA A 412 4.68 -24.04 -4.33
CA ALA A 412 5.79 -24.36 -3.43
C ALA A 412 6.18 -25.84 -3.45
N LYS A 413 5.19 -26.76 -3.42
CA LYS A 413 5.41 -28.20 -3.16
C LYS A 413 5.38 -29.07 -4.40
N SER A 414 4.67 -28.69 -5.47
CA SER A 414 4.60 -29.50 -6.67
C SER A 414 5.93 -29.51 -7.43
N ARG A 415 6.17 -30.61 -8.15
CA ARG A 415 7.33 -30.83 -9.02
C ARG A 415 6.89 -31.32 -10.41
N ASP A 416 5.59 -31.35 -10.72
CA ASP A 416 5.12 -31.55 -12.09
C ASP A 416 5.10 -30.20 -12.83
N TRP A 417 5.84 -30.17 -13.94
CA TRP A 417 5.82 -29.07 -14.89
C TRP A 417 4.40 -28.68 -15.33
N ASN A 418 3.53 -29.66 -15.60
CA ASN A 418 2.25 -29.38 -16.25
C ASN A 418 1.23 -28.80 -15.25
N GLU A 419 1.17 -29.34 -14.03
CA GLU A 419 0.39 -28.77 -12.93
C GLU A 419 0.84 -27.33 -12.59
N LEU A 420 2.14 -27.10 -12.44
CA LEU A 420 2.71 -25.77 -12.22
C LEU A 420 2.36 -24.80 -13.37
N GLN A 421 2.46 -25.27 -14.62
CA GLN A 421 2.20 -24.45 -15.82
C GLN A 421 0.73 -24.08 -15.94
N TYR A 422 -0.16 -25.03 -15.64
CA TYR A 422 -1.61 -24.82 -15.59
C TYR A 422 -1.97 -23.82 -14.48
N THR A 423 -1.46 -24.04 -13.27
CA THR A 423 -1.76 -23.24 -12.07
C THR A 423 -1.33 -21.78 -12.25
N TRP A 424 -0.10 -21.58 -12.70
CA TRP A 424 0.47 -20.27 -13.04
C TRP A 424 -0.36 -19.50 -14.08
N LEU A 425 -0.87 -20.21 -15.09
CA LEU A 425 -1.59 -19.66 -16.23
C LEU A 425 -3.06 -19.35 -15.91
N GLU A 426 -3.78 -20.28 -15.27
CA GLU A 426 -5.17 -20.05 -14.89
C GLU A 426 -5.28 -18.99 -13.80
N TRP A 427 -4.32 -18.89 -12.87
CA TRP A 427 -4.28 -17.76 -11.92
C TRP A 427 -4.28 -16.41 -12.66
N ARG A 428 -3.32 -16.20 -13.57
CA ARG A 428 -3.19 -14.96 -14.37
C ARG A 428 -4.40 -14.70 -15.28
N ARG A 429 -5.09 -15.75 -15.73
CA ARG A 429 -6.35 -15.65 -16.50
C ARG A 429 -7.58 -15.28 -15.67
N LYS A 430 -7.59 -15.57 -14.37
CA LYS A 430 -8.72 -15.30 -13.46
C LYS A 430 -8.54 -14.01 -12.65
N SER A 431 -7.32 -13.64 -12.29
CA SER A 431 -7.00 -12.36 -11.65
C SER A 431 -6.66 -11.28 -12.69
N GLY A 432 -5.38 -11.07 -13.00
CA GLY A 432 -4.86 -9.92 -13.74
C GLY A 432 -5.57 -9.63 -15.06
N ARG A 433 -5.85 -10.66 -15.87
CA ARG A 433 -6.56 -10.50 -17.16
C ARG A 433 -7.85 -9.69 -17.07
N ASN A 434 -8.62 -9.85 -15.99
CA ASN A 434 -9.95 -9.26 -15.84
C ASN A 434 -9.91 -7.80 -15.34
N MET A 435 -8.77 -7.34 -14.81
CA MET A 435 -8.60 -5.96 -14.30
C MET A 435 -7.84 -5.02 -15.25
N ARG A 436 -7.37 -5.49 -16.41
CA ARG A 436 -6.57 -4.68 -17.37
C ARG A 436 -7.21 -3.34 -17.75
N ASP A 437 -8.53 -3.32 -17.95
CA ASP A 437 -9.28 -2.12 -18.34
C ASP A 437 -9.61 -1.20 -17.15
N LEU A 438 -9.58 -1.72 -15.92
CA LEU A 438 -9.67 -0.93 -14.69
C LEU A 438 -8.33 -0.27 -14.38
N PHE A 439 -7.23 -1.01 -14.56
CA PHE A 439 -5.88 -0.51 -14.30
C PHE A 439 -5.49 0.67 -15.20
N GLU A 440 -5.88 0.67 -16.48
CA GLU A 440 -5.70 1.84 -17.36
C GLU A 440 -6.34 3.11 -16.80
N GLN A 441 -7.60 3.01 -16.36
CA GLN A 441 -8.35 4.14 -15.78
C GLN A 441 -7.74 4.60 -14.45
N LEU A 442 -7.19 3.66 -13.67
CA LEU A 442 -6.45 3.96 -12.46
C LEU A 442 -5.15 4.70 -12.73
N VAL A 443 -4.40 4.33 -13.79
CA VAL A 443 -3.16 5.02 -14.18
C VAL A 443 -3.44 6.49 -14.53
N ASP A 444 -4.55 6.79 -15.21
CA ASP A 444 -4.96 8.18 -15.46
C ASP A 444 -5.28 8.94 -14.17
N LEU A 445 -6.13 8.38 -13.29
CA LEU A 445 -6.49 9.01 -12.02
C LEU A 445 -5.31 9.15 -11.04
N THR A 446 -4.34 8.23 -11.08
CA THR A 446 -3.12 8.30 -10.26
C THR A 446 -2.20 9.40 -10.80
N ASN A 447 -2.10 9.57 -12.12
CA ASN A 447 -1.36 10.69 -12.72
C ASN A 447 -2.02 12.05 -12.43
N ASP A 448 -3.35 12.12 -12.45
CA ASP A 448 -4.07 13.33 -12.04
C ASP A 448 -3.90 13.63 -10.55
N ALA A 449 -3.82 12.61 -9.69
CA ALA A 449 -3.45 12.79 -8.29
C ALA A 449 -2.03 13.38 -8.15
N GLY A 450 -1.05 12.89 -8.92
CA GLY A 450 0.30 13.47 -8.97
C GLY A 450 0.26 14.96 -9.32
N ARG A 451 -0.43 15.32 -10.41
CA ARG A 451 -0.60 16.71 -10.88
C ARG A 451 -1.23 17.63 -9.85
N VAL A 452 -2.27 17.18 -9.14
CA VAL A 452 -2.95 17.97 -8.10
C VAL A 452 -2.08 18.16 -6.84
N ASN A 453 -1.09 17.28 -6.61
CA ASN A 453 -0.04 17.46 -5.60
C ASN A 453 1.20 18.23 -6.14
N ASN A 454 1.14 18.78 -7.36
CA ASN A 454 2.21 19.51 -8.08
C ASN A 454 3.39 18.65 -8.59
N PHE A 455 3.16 17.36 -8.88
CA PHE A 455 4.11 16.51 -9.60
C PHE A 455 3.79 16.44 -11.10
N THR A 456 4.75 16.00 -11.91
CA THR A 456 4.59 15.82 -13.36
C THR A 456 3.66 14.65 -13.71
N ASP A 457 3.83 13.52 -13.03
CA ASP A 457 3.01 12.31 -13.12
C ASP A 457 3.05 11.51 -11.80
N ALA A 458 2.49 10.29 -11.79
CA ALA A 458 2.48 9.44 -10.60
C ALA A 458 3.83 8.80 -10.24
N ALA A 459 4.76 8.63 -11.19
CA ALA A 459 6.08 8.08 -10.90
C ALA A 459 6.93 9.10 -10.13
N ASP A 460 6.92 10.35 -10.57
CA ASP A 460 7.51 11.51 -9.88
C ASP A 460 6.95 11.63 -8.43
N TYR A 461 5.62 11.58 -8.29
CA TYR A 461 4.94 11.52 -6.99
C TYR A 461 5.37 10.31 -6.11
N TRP A 462 5.64 9.13 -6.68
CA TRP A 462 6.08 7.96 -5.92
C TRP A 462 7.56 7.99 -5.54
N THR A 463 8.41 8.70 -6.30
CA THR A 463 9.81 8.92 -5.92
C THR A 463 10.01 10.00 -4.86
N PHE A 464 9.00 10.86 -4.64
CA PHE A 464 9.05 11.94 -3.65
C PHE A 464 9.57 11.56 -2.25
N PRO A 465 9.16 10.43 -1.62
CA PRO A 465 9.62 10.07 -0.27
C PRO A 465 11.11 9.73 -0.18
N TYR A 466 11.77 9.43 -1.29
CA TYR A 466 13.21 9.13 -1.36
C TYR A 466 14.06 10.40 -1.54
N GLU A 467 13.45 11.51 -1.95
CA GLU A 467 14.05 12.84 -2.15
C GLU A 467 15.32 12.88 -3.05
N SER A 468 15.58 11.82 -3.81
CA SER A 468 16.60 11.81 -4.87
C SER A 468 16.02 12.27 -6.21
N ARG A 469 16.85 12.97 -7.00
CA ARG A 469 16.51 13.41 -8.36
C ARG A 469 16.72 12.33 -9.42
N ASN A 470 17.60 11.38 -9.13
CA ASN A 470 18.10 10.37 -10.06
C ASN A 470 17.85 8.96 -9.49
N PHE A 471 16.76 8.80 -8.73
CA PHE A 471 16.50 7.59 -7.94
C PHE A 471 16.49 6.31 -8.80
N ARG A 472 15.97 6.38 -10.03
CA ARG A 472 16.00 5.25 -10.97
C ARG A 472 17.43 4.91 -11.40
N GLU A 473 18.25 5.90 -11.73
CA GLU A 473 19.65 5.71 -12.11
C GLU A 473 20.51 5.19 -10.93
N GLU A 474 20.18 5.59 -9.70
CA GLU A 474 20.84 5.10 -8.47
C GLU A 474 20.49 3.62 -8.21
N MET A 475 19.22 3.24 -8.31
CA MET A 475 18.80 1.82 -8.20
C MET A 475 19.37 0.97 -9.34
N GLU A 476 19.43 1.50 -10.56
CA GLU A 476 20.13 0.87 -11.71
C GLU A 476 21.62 0.64 -11.44
N GLN A 477 22.30 1.57 -10.77
CA GLN A 477 23.72 1.40 -10.42
C GLN A 477 23.88 0.29 -9.38
N VAL A 478 23.11 0.33 -8.28
CA VAL A 478 23.14 -0.69 -7.22
C VAL A 478 22.86 -2.08 -7.79
N TRP A 479 21.89 -2.20 -8.71
CA TRP A 479 21.63 -3.47 -9.38
C TRP A 479 22.83 -3.99 -10.17
N ARG A 480 23.55 -3.14 -10.90
CA ARG A 480 24.75 -3.53 -11.69
C ARG A 480 25.91 -3.97 -10.82
N GLU A 481 26.00 -3.48 -9.58
CA GLU A 481 27.00 -3.91 -8.60
C GLU A 481 26.65 -5.30 -8.02
N ILE A 482 25.37 -5.65 -7.92
CA ILE A 482 24.87 -6.96 -7.44
C ILE A 482 24.78 -8.01 -8.56
N LEU A 483 24.54 -7.59 -9.80
CA LEU A 483 24.28 -8.44 -10.97
C LEU A 483 25.28 -9.61 -11.14
N PRO A 484 26.61 -9.46 -10.95
CA PRO A 484 27.54 -10.58 -11.10
C PRO A 484 27.30 -11.73 -10.10
N LEU A 485 26.79 -11.43 -8.90
CA LEU A 485 26.38 -12.46 -7.93
C LEU A 485 25.08 -13.14 -8.39
N TYR A 486 24.11 -12.35 -8.85
CA TYR A 486 22.84 -12.87 -9.37
C TYR A 486 23.04 -13.78 -10.58
N GLU A 487 23.88 -13.41 -11.55
CA GLU A 487 24.19 -14.22 -12.73
C GLU A 487 24.79 -15.59 -12.34
N MET A 488 25.65 -15.64 -11.32
CA MET A 488 26.20 -16.91 -10.81
C MET A 488 25.12 -17.79 -10.15
N ILE A 489 24.23 -17.20 -9.34
CA ILE A 489 23.10 -17.91 -8.70
C ILE A 489 22.14 -18.42 -9.79
N HIS A 490 21.74 -17.56 -10.74
CA HIS A 490 20.86 -17.88 -11.86
C HIS A 490 21.42 -19.02 -12.71
N ALA A 491 22.69 -18.93 -13.12
CA ALA A 491 23.34 -19.98 -13.91
C ALA A 491 23.44 -21.31 -13.15
N TYR A 492 23.70 -21.26 -11.83
CA TYR A 492 23.72 -22.43 -10.96
C TYR A 492 22.33 -23.07 -10.84
N VAL A 493 21.30 -22.28 -10.53
CA VAL A 493 19.90 -22.72 -10.38
C VAL A 493 19.35 -23.26 -11.69
N ARG A 494 19.55 -22.55 -12.82
CA ARG A 494 19.20 -23.01 -14.17
C ARG A 494 19.85 -24.35 -14.50
N ARG A 495 21.12 -24.57 -14.11
CA ARG A 495 21.79 -25.88 -14.27
C ARG A 495 21.13 -26.95 -13.41
N LYS A 496 20.82 -26.68 -12.13
CA LYS A 496 20.19 -27.64 -11.21
C LYS A 496 18.76 -28.00 -11.62
N LEU A 497 17.93 -27.01 -11.94
CA LEU A 497 16.61 -27.23 -12.51
C LEU A 497 16.69 -28.04 -13.83
N ARG A 498 17.72 -27.84 -14.65
CA ARG A 498 17.95 -28.62 -15.88
C ARG A 498 18.45 -30.06 -15.62
N GLU A 499 19.18 -30.29 -14.53
CA GLU A 499 19.52 -31.64 -14.06
C GLU A 499 18.26 -32.41 -13.61
N PHE A 500 17.24 -31.70 -13.10
CA PHE A 500 15.97 -32.26 -12.63
C PHE A 500 14.90 -32.41 -13.74
N TYR A 501 14.47 -31.31 -14.37
CA TYR A 501 13.43 -31.28 -15.42
C TYR A 501 13.93 -31.71 -16.81
N GLY A 502 15.24 -31.93 -16.98
CA GLY A 502 15.82 -32.47 -18.19
C GLY A 502 16.06 -31.47 -19.33
N PRO A 503 16.64 -31.96 -20.44
CA PRO A 503 17.22 -31.11 -21.47
C PRO A 503 16.22 -30.39 -22.36
N ASP A 504 15.03 -30.98 -22.55
CA ASP A 504 14.02 -30.53 -23.52
C ASP A 504 13.10 -29.45 -22.94
N LYS A 505 12.98 -29.43 -21.61
CA LYS A 505 12.25 -28.43 -20.83
C LYS A 505 13.09 -27.17 -20.56
N ILE A 506 14.38 -27.34 -20.23
CA ILE A 506 15.25 -26.22 -19.83
C ILE A 506 16.48 -26.15 -20.75
N ASN A 507 16.57 -25.07 -21.53
CA ASN A 507 17.72 -24.76 -22.37
C ASN A 507 18.89 -24.25 -21.49
N LYS A 508 20.14 -24.51 -21.91
CA LYS A 508 21.35 -24.08 -21.17
C LYS A 508 21.52 -22.54 -21.11
N ASN A 509 21.06 -21.84 -22.14
CA ASN A 509 21.35 -20.42 -22.36
C ASN A 509 20.11 -19.52 -22.26
N ALA A 510 18.91 -20.07 -22.38
CA ALA A 510 17.67 -19.29 -22.35
C ALA A 510 17.28 -18.86 -20.91
N PRO A 511 16.37 -17.88 -20.78
CA PRO A 511 15.73 -17.54 -19.50
C PRO A 511 15.05 -18.73 -18.82
N ILE A 512 14.95 -18.69 -17.49
CA ILE A 512 14.24 -19.70 -16.70
C ILE A 512 12.72 -19.46 -16.81
N PRO A 513 11.89 -20.49 -17.01
CA PRO A 513 10.43 -20.34 -16.98
C PRO A 513 9.88 -20.04 -15.58
N ASP A 514 9.17 -18.93 -15.42
CA ASP A 514 8.66 -18.34 -14.15
C ASP A 514 8.00 -19.37 -13.20
N HIS A 515 7.17 -20.28 -13.74
CA HIS A 515 6.37 -21.27 -12.98
C HIS A 515 7.12 -22.35 -12.18
N ILE A 516 8.42 -22.59 -12.39
CA ILE A 516 9.17 -23.67 -11.70
C ILE A 516 10.11 -23.15 -10.61
N LEU A 517 9.87 -21.93 -10.13
CA LEU A 517 10.72 -21.24 -9.17
C LEU A 517 10.26 -21.39 -7.71
N GLY A 518 9.19 -22.15 -7.45
CA GLY A 518 8.68 -22.42 -6.08
C GLY A 518 7.66 -21.39 -5.57
N ASP A 519 7.23 -20.47 -6.42
CA ASP A 519 6.34 -19.37 -6.09
C ASP A 519 5.46 -19.01 -7.32
N MET A 520 4.33 -18.34 -7.07
CA MET A 520 3.40 -17.89 -8.12
C MET A 520 4.01 -16.83 -9.06
N TYR A 521 5.01 -16.07 -8.58
CA TYR A 521 5.62 -14.91 -9.25
C TYR A 521 7.11 -15.10 -9.58
N GLY A 522 7.72 -16.16 -9.06
CA GLY A 522 9.17 -16.39 -9.14
C GLY A 522 9.96 -15.31 -8.40
N GLN A 523 9.41 -14.72 -7.33
CA GLN A 523 10.04 -13.63 -6.57
C GLN A 523 10.96 -14.15 -5.44
N SER A 524 10.59 -15.26 -4.79
CA SER A 524 11.44 -16.00 -3.85
C SER A 524 11.60 -17.44 -4.35
N TRP A 525 12.81 -17.99 -4.23
CA TRP A 525 13.17 -19.32 -4.76
C TRP A 525 13.47 -20.34 -3.65
N GLN A 526 13.21 -20.01 -2.37
CA GLN A 526 13.45 -20.92 -1.24
C GLN A 526 12.73 -22.26 -1.37
N ASN A 527 11.50 -22.26 -1.91
CA ASN A 527 10.68 -23.46 -2.03
C ASN A 527 11.21 -24.50 -3.04
N ILE A 528 12.30 -24.24 -3.76
CA ILE A 528 13.01 -25.23 -4.62
C ILE A 528 14.38 -25.65 -4.08
N LEU A 529 14.71 -25.32 -2.82
CA LEU A 529 15.99 -25.68 -2.20
C LEU A 529 16.24 -27.20 -2.18
N ASP A 530 15.20 -28.04 -2.10
CA ASP A 530 15.29 -29.50 -2.25
C ASP A 530 15.92 -29.94 -3.58
N ILE A 531 15.69 -29.19 -4.66
CA ILE A 531 16.26 -29.45 -5.99
C ILE A 531 17.69 -28.90 -6.10
N VAL A 532 17.94 -27.72 -5.51
CA VAL A 532 19.12 -26.91 -5.84
C VAL A 532 20.19 -26.83 -4.74
N ILE A 533 19.96 -27.32 -3.51
CA ILE A 533 20.88 -27.11 -2.37
C ILE A 533 22.34 -27.56 -2.67
N PRO A 534 23.35 -26.71 -2.41
CA PRO A 534 24.75 -27.04 -2.74
C PRO A 534 25.31 -28.30 -2.07
N TYR A 535 24.98 -28.53 -0.79
CA TYR A 535 25.40 -29.70 -0.03
C TYR A 535 24.17 -30.47 0.51
N PRO A 536 23.59 -31.40 -0.26
CA PRO A 536 22.49 -32.25 0.19
C PRO A 536 22.86 -33.04 1.45
N GLY A 537 21.90 -33.21 2.37
CA GLY A 537 22.11 -33.91 3.64
C GLY A 537 22.80 -33.08 4.73
N ARG A 538 23.17 -31.83 4.47
CA ARG A 538 23.46 -30.83 5.52
C ARG A 538 22.22 -29.97 5.74
N SER A 539 21.49 -30.24 6.82
CA SER A 539 20.28 -29.48 7.20
C SER A 539 20.62 -28.03 7.53
N PHE A 540 19.64 -27.15 7.40
CA PHE A 540 19.73 -25.78 7.91
C PHE A 540 19.92 -25.76 9.43
N LEU A 541 20.37 -24.62 9.96
CA LEU A 541 20.53 -24.41 11.40
C LEU A 541 19.17 -24.14 12.05
N GLU A 542 18.41 -25.21 12.19
CA GLU A 542 17.08 -25.19 12.81
C GLU A 542 17.22 -25.41 14.32
N VAL A 543 16.60 -24.54 15.14
CA VAL A 543 16.77 -24.53 16.61
C VAL A 543 15.46 -24.73 17.38
N THR A 544 14.34 -24.92 16.68
CA THR A 544 13.00 -25.07 17.28
C THR A 544 12.92 -26.22 18.30
N PRO A 545 13.43 -27.44 18.02
CA PRO A 545 13.49 -28.51 19.01
C PRO A 545 14.31 -28.15 20.26
N GLU A 546 15.40 -27.39 20.12
CA GLU A 546 16.25 -27.01 21.26
C GLU A 546 15.61 -25.89 22.08
N MET A 547 14.99 -24.88 21.46
CA MET A 547 14.15 -23.88 22.14
C MET A 547 13.04 -24.54 22.96
N GLN A 548 12.27 -25.45 22.33
CA GLN A 548 11.17 -26.16 22.99
C GLN A 548 11.68 -27.05 24.14
N LYS A 549 12.80 -27.76 23.94
CA LYS A 549 13.49 -28.56 24.96
C LYS A 549 14.06 -27.73 26.13
N GLN A 550 14.45 -26.48 25.89
CA GLN A 550 14.89 -25.53 26.91
C GLN A 550 13.73 -24.77 27.58
N GLY A 551 12.47 -25.02 27.17
CA GLY A 551 11.28 -24.41 27.79
C GLY A 551 11.00 -22.97 27.35
N TYR A 552 11.49 -22.58 26.16
CA TYR A 552 11.17 -21.28 25.58
C TYR A 552 9.65 -21.11 25.43
N ASN A 553 9.20 -19.88 25.60
CA ASN A 553 7.84 -19.43 25.36
C ASN A 553 7.89 -18.00 24.80
N PRO A 554 6.81 -17.49 24.18
CA PRO A 554 6.83 -16.17 23.54
C PRO A 554 7.29 -15.01 24.44
N LEU A 555 6.89 -14.96 25.72
CA LEU A 555 7.38 -13.92 26.64
C LEU A 555 8.91 -13.96 26.79
N VAL A 556 9.49 -15.14 26.92
CA VAL A 556 10.96 -15.33 26.97
C VAL A 556 11.62 -14.95 25.65
N MET A 557 11.00 -15.24 24.50
CA MET A 557 11.52 -14.82 23.18
C MET A 557 11.57 -13.30 23.06
N PHE A 558 10.52 -12.60 23.48
CA PHE A 558 10.49 -11.13 23.53
C PHE A 558 11.49 -10.54 24.54
N GLN A 559 11.71 -11.21 25.68
CA GLN A 559 12.70 -10.77 26.68
C GLN A 559 14.14 -10.92 26.18
N ILE A 560 14.47 -12.02 25.50
CA ILE A 560 15.79 -12.20 24.86
C ILE A 560 16.02 -11.13 23.77
N ALA A 561 14.98 -10.77 23.01
CA ALA A 561 15.05 -9.67 22.05
C ALA A 561 15.26 -8.30 22.71
N GLU A 562 14.60 -8.02 23.84
CA GLU A 562 14.90 -6.82 24.64
C GLU A 562 16.35 -6.81 25.13
N GLU A 563 16.85 -7.93 25.68
CA GLU A 563 18.25 -8.07 26.12
C GLU A 563 19.25 -7.81 24.98
N PHE A 564 18.95 -8.29 23.75
CA PHE A 564 19.76 -8.01 22.57
C PHE A 564 19.86 -6.49 22.29
N PHE A 565 18.75 -5.75 22.30
CA PHE A 565 18.78 -4.29 22.09
C PHE A 565 19.45 -3.54 23.25
N VAL A 566 19.21 -3.96 24.50
CA VAL A 566 19.86 -3.40 25.69
C VAL A 566 21.38 -3.65 25.66
N SER A 567 21.84 -4.78 25.12
CA SER A 567 23.28 -5.07 24.94
C SER A 567 23.98 -4.10 23.98
N MET A 568 23.23 -3.48 23.05
CA MET A 568 23.69 -2.41 22.16
C MET A 568 23.53 -1.01 22.77
N ASN A 569 23.28 -0.90 24.09
CA ASN A 569 23.03 0.35 24.82
C ASN A 569 21.81 1.12 24.28
N MET A 570 20.79 0.41 23.80
CA MET A 570 19.45 0.98 23.52
C MET A 570 18.58 0.98 24.80
N SER A 571 17.38 1.56 24.72
CA SER A 571 16.44 1.57 25.85
C SER A 571 15.75 0.21 26.00
N ALA A 572 15.52 -0.25 27.24
CA ALA A 572 14.54 -1.31 27.50
C ALA A 572 13.11 -0.83 27.15
N MET A 573 12.21 -1.77 26.88
CA MET A 573 10.82 -1.47 26.52
C MET A 573 10.07 -0.84 27.71
N PRO A 574 9.13 0.08 27.48
CA PRO A 574 8.35 0.67 28.55
C PRO A 574 7.44 -0.38 29.21
N PRO A 575 7.11 -0.27 30.51
CA PRO A 575 6.18 -1.19 31.18
C PRO A 575 4.82 -1.29 30.47
N ASP A 576 4.36 -0.21 29.85
CA ASP A 576 3.12 -0.14 29.09
C ASP A 576 3.13 -1.05 27.84
N PHE A 577 4.29 -1.22 27.17
CA PHE A 577 4.46 -2.15 26.04
C PHE A 577 4.17 -3.59 26.48
N TRP A 578 4.76 -4.02 27.59
CA TRP A 578 4.57 -5.35 28.17
C TRP A 578 3.14 -5.58 28.67
N ALA A 579 2.45 -4.53 29.12
CA ALA A 579 1.09 -4.60 29.64
C ALA A 579 -0.01 -4.56 28.55
N THR A 580 0.30 -4.08 27.34
CA THR A 580 -0.71 -3.81 26.29
C THR A 580 -0.46 -4.51 24.95
N SER A 581 0.75 -5.04 24.71
CA SER A 581 1.06 -5.81 23.50
C SER A 581 0.40 -7.19 23.48
N ILE A 582 0.20 -7.74 22.28
CA ILE A 582 -0.33 -9.09 22.08
C ILE A 582 0.83 -9.97 21.60
N LEU A 583 1.49 -10.65 22.54
CA LEU A 583 2.64 -11.52 22.30
C LEU A 583 2.26 -12.97 21.96
N THR A 584 0.98 -13.32 22.13
CA THR A 584 0.41 -14.65 21.87
C THR A 584 -1.04 -14.51 21.43
N GLN A 585 -1.58 -15.51 20.73
CA GLN A 585 -2.98 -15.51 20.33
C GLN A 585 -3.91 -15.61 21.57
N PRO A 586 -4.82 -14.64 21.81
CA PRO A 586 -5.79 -14.72 22.89
C PRO A 586 -6.81 -15.85 22.63
N PRO A 587 -7.17 -16.67 23.64
CA PRO A 587 -8.14 -17.76 23.46
C PRO A 587 -9.60 -17.29 23.47
N ASP A 588 -9.86 -16.04 23.87
CA ASP A 588 -11.19 -15.47 24.08
C ASP A 588 -11.79 -14.79 22.83
N ARG A 589 -10.97 -14.45 21.83
CA ARG A 589 -11.41 -13.65 20.67
C ARG A 589 -10.53 -13.83 19.42
N PRO A 590 -11.09 -13.68 18.20
CA PRO A 590 -10.32 -13.69 16.96
C PRO A 590 -9.47 -12.42 16.81
N ILE A 591 -8.24 -12.58 16.30
CA ILE A 591 -7.30 -11.48 16.03
C ILE A 591 -6.61 -11.65 14.67
N LEU A 592 -6.06 -10.57 14.12
CA LEU A 592 -5.20 -10.63 12.92
C LEU A 592 -3.79 -11.04 13.34
N CYS A 593 -3.41 -12.29 13.06
CA CYS A 593 -2.16 -12.88 13.57
C CYS A 593 -0.85 -12.41 12.91
N GLN A 594 -0.94 -11.73 11.76
CA GLN A 594 0.22 -11.25 10.98
C GLN A 594 1.08 -10.31 11.87
N PRO A 595 2.42 -10.47 11.96
CA PRO A 595 3.27 -9.68 12.85
C PRO A 595 3.23 -8.19 12.51
N SER A 596 2.92 -7.32 13.47
CA SER A 596 3.03 -5.88 13.25
C SER A 596 3.30 -5.02 14.50
N SER A 597 3.96 -3.89 14.26
CA SER A 597 4.41 -2.93 15.27
C SER A 597 3.77 -1.55 15.12
N TRP A 598 3.44 -0.92 16.26
CA TRP A 598 2.55 0.24 16.34
C TRP A 598 3.10 1.39 17.23
N ASP A 599 3.19 2.61 16.68
CA ASP A 599 3.23 3.88 17.42
C ASP A 599 1.80 4.41 17.60
N PHE A 600 1.34 4.56 18.84
CA PHE A 600 0.02 5.16 19.13
C PHE A 600 0.02 6.70 19.01
N CYS A 601 1.04 7.29 18.38
CA CYS A 601 1.27 8.71 18.17
C CYS A 601 1.42 9.56 19.45
N THR A 602 1.37 8.93 20.63
CA THR A 602 1.52 9.58 21.95
C THR A 602 2.97 9.86 22.32
N GLY A 603 3.94 9.22 21.64
CA GLY A 603 5.37 9.27 22.00
C GLY A 603 5.71 8.49 23.28
N LYS A 604 4.86 7.54 23.70
CA LYS A 604 4.99 6.75 24.94
C LYS A 604 4.40 5.34 24.81
N ASP A 605 3.22 5.24 24.22
CA ASP A 605 2.48 4.00 24.00
C ASP A 605 2.91 3.39 22.67
N TYR A 606 3.52 2.20 22.76
CA TYR A 606 4.08 1.43 21.65
C TYR A 606 3.73 -0.03 21.88
N ARG A 607 3.33 -0.75 20.82
CA ARG A 607 2.83 -2.13 20.96
C ARG A 607 3.22 -3.01 19.78
N VAL A 608 3.43 -4.28 20.06
CA VAL A 608 3.55 -5.35 19.06
C VAL A 608 2.31 -6.26 19.11
N LYS A 609 1.93 -6.79 17.96
CA LYS A 609 0.82 -7.74 17.79
C LYS A 609 1.30 -8.91 16.94
N MET A 610 1.44 -10.10 17.54
CA MET A 610 1.95 -11.30 16.88
C MET A 610 1.37 -12.57 17.54
N CYS A 611 0.93 -13.55 16.74
CA CYS A 611 0.50 -14.86 17.25
C CYS A 611 1.68 -15.82 17.48
N THR A 612 2.73 -15.34 18.15
CA THR A 612 4.05 -15.95 18.24
C THR A 612 4.00 -17.42 18.66
N GLN A 613 4.59 -18.27 17.83
CA GLN A 613 4.86 -19.68 18.11
C GLN A 613 6.31 -19.86 18.57
N VAL A 614 6.61 -20.94 19.29
CA VAL A 614 8.00 -21.26 19.66
C VAL A 614 8.68 -21.93 18.47
N THR A 615 9.16 -21.13 17.52
CA THR A 615 9.90 -21.55 16.32
C THR A 615 11.10 -20.65 16.03
N HIS A 616 12.04 -21.13 15.21
CA HIS A 616 13.17 -20.35 14.71
C HIS A 616 12.75 -19.15 13.84
N LYS A 617 11.68 -19.26 13.03
CA LYS A 617 11.17 -18.11 12.24
C LYS A 617 10.68 -17.02 13.19
N ASP A 618 9.72 -17.37 14.05
CA ASP A 618 9.12 -16.47 15.02
C ASP A 618 10.17 -15.82 15.93
N PHE A 619 11.22 -16.55 16.32
CA PHE A 619 12.33 -15.99 17.11
C PHE A 619 13.04 -14.83 16.40
N ILE A 620 13.29 -14.95 15.09
CA ILE A 620 13.88 -13.88 14.29
C ILE A 620 12.87 -12.74 14.10
N THR A 621 11.62 -13.05 13.74
CA THR A 621 10.54 -12.05 13.58
C THR A 621 10.31 -11.22 14.84
N VAL A 622 10.38 -11.81 16.04
CA VAL A 622 10.29 -11.09 17.32
C VAL A 622 11.39 -10.01 17.45
N HIS A 623 12.60 -10.24 16.91
CA HIS A 623 13.66 -9.22 16.90
C HIS A 623 13.46 -8.17 15.80
N HIS A 624 12.89 -8.55 14.64
CA HIS A 624 12.47 -7.61 13.58
C HIS A 624 11.44 -6.60 14.14
N GLU A 625 10.36 -7.09 14.76
CA GLU A 625 9.32 -6.24 15.35
C GLU A 625 9.87 -5.30 16.43
N LEU A 626 10.73 -5.78 17.32
CA LEU A 626 11.31 -4.91 18.35
C LEU A 626 12.29 -3.88 17.78
N ALA A 627 12.84 -4.09 16.58
CA ALA A 627 13.62 -3.07 15.87
C ALA A 627 12.72 -1.88 15.45
N HIS A 628 11.51 -2.15 14.97
CA HIS A 628 10.49 -1.12 14.68
C HIS A 628 10.13 -0.33 15.95
N ILE A 629 9.84 -1.04 17.05
CA ILE A 629 9.53 -0.39 18.36
C ILE A 629 10.71 0.48 18.84
N GLN A 630 11.95 0.02 18.73
CA GLN A 630 13.14 0.84 19.03
C GLN A 630 13.21 2.07 18.13
N TYR A 631 12.91 1.95 16.82
CA TYR A 631 12.91 3.10 15.92
C TYR A 631 11.87 4.15 16.34
N PHE A 632 10.65 3.71 16.68
CA PHE A 632 9.58 4.61 17.15
C PHE A 632 9.95 5.31 18.48
N MET A 633 10.58 4.56 19.39
CA MET A 633 11.09 5.09 20.65
C MET A 633 12.21 6.11 20.46
N ASN A 634 13.02 5.99 19.40
CA ASN A 634 14.09 6.94 19.08
C ASN A 634 13.56 8.22 18.43
N TYR A 635 12.62 8.14 17.46
CA TYR A 635 12.08 9.34 16.81
C TYR A 635 11.06 10.13 17.65
N ARG A 636 10.65 9.62 18.83
CA ARG A 636 9.48 10.09 19.60
C ARG A 636 9.42 11.59 19.92
N ASN A 637 10.58 12.26 20.00
CA ASN A 637 10.69 13.69 20.31
C ASN A 637 10.53 14.59 19.08
N ASN A 638 10.44 14.02 17.87
CA ASN A 638 10.16 14.76 16.65
C ASN A 638 8.67 15.18 16.58
N PRO A 639 8.33 16.22 15.79
CA PRO A 639 6.97 16.46 15.32
C PRO A 639 6.40 15.21 14.62
N LYS A 640 5.10 14.94 14.70
CA LYS A 640 4.46 13.72 14.16
C LYS A 640 4.66 13.55 12.65
N VAL A 641 4.76 14.64 11.88
CA VAL A 641 5.11 14.61 10.45
C VAL A 641 6.52 14.06 10.17
N PHE A 642 7.40 13.99 11.19
CA PHE A 642 8.73 13.38 11.15
C PHE A 642 8.84 12.16 12.09
N ARG A 643 7.72 11.49 12.38
CA ARG A 643 7.66 10.19 13.08
C ARG A 643 7.18 9.13 12.09
N ASP A 644 8.12 8.80 11.22
CA ASP A 644 8.06 7.86 10.10
C ASP A 644 9.52 7.59 9.65
N GLY A 645 9.73 6.80 8.61
CA GLY A 645 11.06 6.47 8.09
C GLY A 645 11.82 7.69 7.52
N ALA A 646 13.15 7.54 7.39
CA ALA A 646 13.97 8.49 6.64
C ALA A 646 13.58 8.50 5.14
N ASN A 647 13.23 7.33 4.62
CA ASN A 647 12.47 7.04 3.41
C ASN A 647 11.67 5.72 3.68
N PRO A 648 10.80 5.25 2.78
CA PRO A 648 9.93 4.09 3.05
C PRO A 648 10.67 2.80 3.43
N GLY A 649 11.73 2.44 2.71
CA GLY A 649 12.53 1.23 2.98
C GLY A 649 13.34 1.26 4.29
N PHE A 650 13.48 2.44 4.93
CA PHE A 650 14.37 2.59 6.08
C PHE A 650 13.87 1.92 7.38
N HIS A 651 12.58 1.61 7.48
CA HIS A 651 12.03 0.82 8.60
C HIS A 651 12.40 -0.65 8.44
N GLU A 652 11.97 -1.26 7.32
CA GLU A 652 12.18 -2.70 7.06
C GLU A 652 13.68 -3.04 6.99
N ALA A 653 14.51 -2.16 6.40
CA ALA A 653 15.96 -2.34 6.38
C ALA A 653 16.60 -2.40 7.78
N ILE A 654 15.99 -1.78 8.81
CA ILE A 654 16.44 -1.89 10.20
C ILE A 654 15.99 -3.24 10.81
N GLY A 655 14.74 -3.64 10.61
CA GLY A 655 14.23 -4.95 11.05
C GLY A 655 15.02 -6.13 10.46
N ASP A 656 15.31 -6.08 9.15
CA ASP A 656 16.12 -7.08 8.46
C ASP A 656 17.60 -7.05 8.86
N ALA A 657 18.20 -5.87 9.07
CA ALA A 657 19.59 -5.78 9.54
C ALA A 657 19.79 -6.40 10.94
N ILE A 658 18.80 -6.26 11.82
CA ILE A 658 18.78 -6.98 13.10
C ILE A 658 18.58 -8.48 12.89
N SER A 659 17.62 -8.87 12.05
CA SER A 659 17.29 -10.27 11.75
C SER A 659 18.50 -11.06 11.25
N LEU A 660 19.32 -10.48 10.37
CA LEU A 660 20.58 -11.05 9.88
C LEU A 660 21.62 -11.29 10.99
N SER A 661 21.64 -10.45 12.02
CA SER A 661 22.53 -10.59 13.17
C SER A 661 22.07 -11.72 14.11
N VAL A 662 20.76 -11.78 14.38
CA VAL A 662 20.11 -12.76 15.26
C VAL A 662 20.13 -14.17 14.66
N ALA A 663 19.88 -14.29 13.35
CA ALA A 663 19.95 -15.55 12.61
C ALA A 663 21.37 -16.15 12.55
N SER A 664 22.41 -15.41 12.94
CA SER A 664 23.80 -15.87 12.81
C SER A 664 24.08 -17.09 13.72
N PRO A 665 24.80 -18.13 13.22
CA PRO A 665 25.14 -19.30 14.04
C PRO A 665 25.87 -18.96 15.34
N LYS A 666 26.64 -17.86 15.35
CA LYS A 666 27.38 -17.38 16.53
C LYS A 666 26.45 -16.79 17.60
N HIS A 667 25.41 -16.06 17.21
CA HIS A 667 24.41 -15.56 18.17
C HIS A 667 23.64 -16.74 18.80
N LEU A 668 23.18 -17.69 17.99
CA LEU A 668 22.45 -18.87 18.45
C LEU A 668 23.33 -19.82 19.31
N GLN A 669 24.65 -19.87 19.06
CA GLN A 669 25.61 -20.55 19.94
C GLN A 669 25.75 -19.84 21.30
N ASN A 670 25.82 -18.50 21.33
CA ASN A 670 25.90 -17.74 22.59
C ASN A 670 24.65 -17.90 23.45
N LEU A 671 23.47 -18.07 22.85
CA LEU A 671 22.21 -18.38 23.54
C LEU A 671 22.10 -19.85 24.01
N GLY A 672 23.09 -20.70 23.72
CA GLY A 672 23.05 -22.12 24.07
C GLY A 672 22.09 -22.97 23.23
N LEU A 673 21.45 -22.39 22.20
CA LEU A 673 20.56 -23.08 21.25
C LEU A 673 21.32 -23.98 20.27
N VAL A 674 22.63 -23.80 20.15
CA VAL A 674 23.50 -24.53 19.21
C VAL A 674 24.74 -25.04 19.95
N GLN A 675 24.74 -26.32 20.33
CA GLN A 675 25.70 -26.88 21.30
C GLN A 675 27.10 -27.23 20.74
N LYS A 676 27.37 -26.98 19.45
CA LYS A 676 28.70 -27.13 18.83
C LYS A 676 28.95 -25.95 17.90
N SER A 677 30.20 -25.51 17.82
CA SER A 677 30.63 -24.60 16.75
C SER A 677 30.40 -25.27 15.40
N VAL A 678 29.42 -24.78 14.64
CA VAL A 678 29.18 -25.20 13.25
C VAL A 678 30.18 -24.47 12.35
N ASP A 679 31.46 -24.81 12.52
CA ASP A 679 32.57 -24.38 11.65
C ASP A 679 32.72 -25.43 10.53
N ASP A 680 31.65 -25.55 9.73
CA ASP A 680 31.54 -26.48 8.60
C ASP A 680 31.02 -25.71 7.40
N THR A 681 31.94 -25.42 6.47
CA THR A 681 31.72 -24.64 5.26
C THR A 681 30.53 -25.14 4.42
N ALA A 682 30.16 -26.42 4.52
CA ALA A 682 28.97 -26.95 3.84
C ALA A 682 27.65 -26.43 4.43
N HIS A 683 27.57 -26.21 5.75
CA HIS A 683 26.42 -25.57 6.40
C HIS A 683 26.39 -24.07 6.11
N ASP A 684 27.54 -23.38 6.18
CA ASP A 684 27.63 -21.94 5.86
C ASP A 684 27.21 -21.65 4.42
N ILE A 685 27.68 -22.44 3.44
CA ILE A 685 27.28 -22.27 2.04
C ILE A 685 25.79 -22.58 1.87
N ASN A 686 25.23 -23.60 2.52
CA ASN A 686 23.79 -23.87 2.45
C ASN A 686 22.97 -22.71 3.06
N PHE A 687 23.40 -22.11 4.17
CA PHE A 687 22.76 -20.95 4.80
C PHE A 687 22.82 -19.71 3.91
N LEU A 688 24.02 -19.32 3.46
CA LEU A 688 24.23 -18.17 2.58
C LEU A 688 23.48 -18.33 1.26
N PHE A 689 23.42 -19.54 0.71
CA PHE A 689 22.65 -19.83 -0.49
C PHE A 689 21.14 -19.75 -0.23
N SER A 690 20.62 -20.26 0.90
CA SER A 690 19.21 -20.13 1.28
C SER A 690 18.77 -18.67 1.45
N LEU A 691 19.63 -17.83 2.04
CA LEU A 691 19.40 -16.39 2.18
C LEU A 691 19.43 -15.68 0.81
N ALA A 692 20.36 -16.05 -0.07
CA ALA A 692 20.44 -15.49 -1.42
C ALA A 692 19.23 -15.89 -2.29
N MET A 693 18.72 -17.11 -2.12
CA MET A 693 17.50 -17.64 -2.75
C MET A 693 16.20 -17.01 -2.22
N GLU A 694 16.31 -16.07 -1.28
CA GLU A 694 15.27 -15.15 -0.85
C GLU A 694 15.65 -13.73 -1.28
N LYS A 695 16.54 -13.09 -0.53
CA LYS A 695 16.81 -11.64 -0.61
C LYS A 695 17.54 -11.20 -1.88
N VAL A 696 18.37 -12.05 -2.52
CA VAL A 696 19.11 -11.66 -3.75
C VAL A 696 18.30 -11.92 -5.03
N VAL A 697 17.48 -12.99 -5.05
CA VAL A 697 16.63 -13.31 -6.21
C VAL A 697 15.36 -12.47 -6.30
N PHE A 698 14.94 -11.86 -5.18
CA PHE A 698 13.84 -10.90 -5.11
C PHE A 698 14.13 -9.57 -5.82
N LEU A 699 15.35 -9.05 -5.70
CA LEU A 699 15.74 -7.74 -6.26
C LEU A 699 15.36 -7.54 -7.74
N PRO A 700 15.68 -8.46 -8.68
CA PRO A 700 15.26 -8.30 -10.08
C PRO A 700 13.76 -8.53 -10.33
N PHE A 701 13.00 -9.08 -9.38
CA PHE A 701 11.53 -9.04 -9.44
C PHE A 701 11.02 -7.62 -9.09
N ALA A 702 11.48 -7.07 -7.96
CA ALA A 702 11.07 -5.74 -7.50
C ALA A 702 11.45 -4.63 -8.49
N LEU A 703 12.70 -4.64 -8.97
CA LEU A 703 13.19 -3.68 -9.97
C LEU A 703 12.39 -3.76 -11.29
N ALA A 704 12.10 -4.96 -11.79
CA ALA A 704 11.29 -5.13 -13.00
C ALA A 704 9.86 -4.59 -12.83
N LEU A 705 9.25 -4.78 -11.67
CA LEU A 705 7.88 -4.34 -11.39
C LEU A 705 7.77 -2.82 -11.29
N GLU A 706 8.74 -2.17 -10.64
CA GLU A 706 8.72 -0.72 -10.44
C GLU A 706 9.23 0.04 -11.67
N ALA A 707 10.22 -0.50 -12.40
CA ALA A 707 10.58 0.01 -13.72
C ALA A 707 9.38 -0.04 -14.68
N TRP A 708 8.61 -1.15 -14.66
CA TRP A 708 7.38 -1.29 -15.44
C TRP A 708 6.33 -0.25 -15.05
N ARG A 709 6.02 -0.09 -13.76
CA ARG A 709 5.04 0.90 -13.27
C ARG A 709 5.46 2.33 -13.58
N TYR A 710 6.73 2.68 -13.35
CA TYR A 710 7.30 3.98 -13.71
C TYR A 710 7.05 4.28 -15.19
N ASP A 711 7.32 3.32 -16.08
CA ASP A 711 7.17 3.50 -17.53
C ASP A 711 5.69 3.60 -17.98
N VAL A 712 4.78 2.99 -17.23
CA VAL A 712 3.33 3.11 -17.44
C VAL A 712 2.79 4.46 -16.92
N PHE A 713 3.17 4.89 -15.72
CA PHE A 713 2.73 6.18 -15.15
C PHE A 713 3.27 7.37 -15.95
N SER A 714 4.56 7.36 -16.30
CA SER A 714 5.16 8.36 -17.21
C SER A 714 4.71 8.24 -18.67
N LYS A 715 3.72 7.37 -18.96
CA LYS A 715 3.10 7.13 -20.28
C LYS A 715 4.09 6.81 -21.40
N ARG A 716 5.31 6.35 -21.06
CA ARG A 716 6.28 5.80 -22.02
C ARG A 716 5.79 4.48 -22.61
N VAL A 717 5.05 3.71 -21.81
CA VAL A 717 4.40 2.45 -22.19
C VAL A 717 2.89 2.64 -22.17
N ARG A 718 2.22 2.19 -23.24
CA ARG A 718 0.75 2.24 -23.37
C ARG A 718 0.12 0.86 -23.15
N LYS A 719 -1.20 0.83 -23.00
CA LYS A 719 -1.99 -0.38 -22.71
C LYS A 719 -1.78 -1.49 -23.74
N GLU A 720 -1.52 -1.15 -24.99
CA GLU A 720 -1.22 -2.07 -26.10
C GLU A 720 0.18 -2.70 -26.00
N GLN A 721 0.93 -2.42 -24.94
CA GLN A 721 2.29 -2.89 -24.69
C GLN A 721 2.52 -3.28 -23.20
N TYR A 722 1.47 -3.26 -22.36
CA TYR A 722 1.60 -3.50 -20.92
C TYR A 722 2.20 -4.88 -20.63
N ASN A 723 1.72 -5.94 -21.29
CA ASN A 723 2.15 -7.29 -20.97
C ASN A 723 3.50 -7.65 -21.63
N CYS A 724 3.76 -7.12 -22.82
CA CYS A 724 5.03 -7.24 -23.54
C CYS A 724 6.17 -6.53 -22.80
N HIS A 725 5.96 -5.29 -22.34
CA HIS A 725 6.99 -4.55 -21.58
C HIS A 725 7.29 -5.20 -20.23
N TRP A 726 6.27 -5.73 -19.54
CA TRP A 726 6.47 -6.51 -18.32
C TRP A 726 7.40 -7.71 -18.55
N TRP A 727 7.15 -8.50 -19.60
CA TRP A 727 7.98 -9.66 -19.89
C TRP A 727 9.37 -9.31 -20.44
N LEU A 728 9.51 -8.19 -21.15
CA LEU A 728 10.82 -7.65 -21.53
C LEU A 728 11.68 -7.35 -20.29
N LEU A 729 11.13 -6.63 -19.30
CA LEU A 729 11.85 -6.29 -18.07
C LEU A 729 12.11 -7.52 -17.18
N ARG A 730 11.20 -8.50 -17.13
CA ARG A 730 11.44 -9.79 -16.44
C ARG A 730 12.57 -10.62 -17.09
N GLU A 731 12.72 -10.55 -18.41
CA GLU A 731 13.84 -11.16 -19.12
C GLU A 731 15.14 -10.36 -18.94
N GLU A 732 15.09 -9.02 -18.93
CA GLU A 732 16.24 -8.12 -18.79
C GLU A 732 16.86 -8.13 -17.39
N TYR A 733 16.08 -7.90 -16.32
CA TYR A 733 16.59 -7.91 -14.95
C TYR A 733 16.78 -9.32 -14.39
N GLY A 734 15.78 -10.21 -14.60
CA GLY A 734 15.74 -11.52 -13.96
C GLY A 734 16.24 -12.68 -14.81
N GLY A 735 16.36 -12.52 -16.14
CA GLY A 735 16.53 -13.68 -17.02
C GLY A 735 15.42 -14.72 -16.82
N VAL A 736 14.18 -14.26 -16.58
CA VAL A 736 12.98 -15.09 -16.38
C VAL A 736 11.97 -14.81 -17.48
N LYS A 737 11.27 -15.84 -17.95
CA LYS A 737 10.29 -15.77 -19.05
C LYS A 737 8.98 -16.48 -18.68
N PRO A 738 7.85 -16.18 -19.35
CA PRO A 738 6.63 -16.94 -19.12
C PRO A 738 6.78 -18.38 -19.67
N PRO A 739 6.12 -19.39 -19.08
CA PRO A 739 6.20 -20.77 -19.55
C PRO A 739 5.43 -21.01 -20.86
N VAL A 740 4.48 -20.12 -21.19
CA VAL A 740 3.68 -20.14 -22.42
C VAL A 740 3.72 -18.78 -23.10
N LEU A 741 3.47 -18.73 -24.40
CA LEU A 741 3.34 -17.46 -25.12
C LEU A 741 2.20 -16.63 -24.52
N ARG A 742 2.44 -15.33 -24.34
CA ARG A 742 1.49 -14.35 -23.78
C ARG A 742 1.09 -13.34 -24.86
N SER A 743 0.00 -12.63 -24.60
CA SER A 743 -0.55 -11.62 -25.51
C SER A 743 -0.87 -10.33 -24.75
N GLU A 744 -1.26 -9.28 -25.48
CA GLU A 744 -1.86 -8.07 -24.90
C GLU A 744 -3.36 -8.24 -24.60
N LEU A 745 -3.91 -9.44 -24.77
CA LEU A 745 -5.17 -9.83 -24.13
C LEU A 745 -4.94 -10.43 -22.74
N ASP A 746 -3.69 -10.49 -22.27
CA ASP A 746 -3.31 -10.88 -20.92
C ASP A 746 -2.81 -9.64 -20.15
N PHE A 747 -2.74 -9.73 -18.82
CA PHE A 747 -2.20 -8.68 -17.95
C PHE A 747 -1.55 -9.34 -16.73
N ASP A 748 -0.39 -9.94 -16.97
CA ASP A 748 0.33 -10.74 -15.98
C ASP A 748 0.83 -9.96 -14.74
N PRO A 749 1.23 -8.66 -14.78
CA PRO A 749 1.60 -7.94 -13.56
C PRO A 749 0.40 -7.72 -12.62
N GLY A 750 -0.82 -7.56 -13.15
CA GLY A 750 -2.06 -7.51 -12.35
C GLY A 750 -2.42 -8.80 -11.61
N ALA A 751 -1.62 -9.86 -11.77
CA ALA A 751 -1.78 -11.09 -11.00
C ALA A 751 -1.03 -11.08 -9.64
N LYS A 752 -0.20 -10.06 -9.33
CA LYS A 752 0.42 -9.81 -8.01
C LYS A 752 -0.39 -8.75 -7.24
N TYR A 753 -0.58 -8.98 -5.93
CA TYR A 753 -1.45 -8.17 -5.07
C TYR A 753 -1.18 -6.67 -5.15
N HIS A 754 0.09 -6.27 -5.06
CA HIS A 754 0.50 -4.86 -5.01
C HIS A 754 0.09 -4.03 -6.24
N VAL A 755 -0.05 -4.67 -7.41
CA VAL A 755 -0.56 -4.02 -8.64
C VAL A 755 -2.07 -3.82 -8.59
N ALA A 756 -2.81 -4.81 -8.07
CA ALA A 756 -4.26 -4.73 -7.86
C ALA A 756 -4.65 -3.75 -6.72
N ALA A 757 -3.80 -3.62 -5.70
CA ALA A 757 -3.96 -2.69 -4.57
C ALA A 757 -3.44 -1.27 -4.86
N ASN A 758 -2.63 -1.09 -5.91
CA ASN A 758 -1.89 0.13 -6.23
C ASN A 758 -0.93 0.62 -5.13
N ILE A 759 -0.22 -0.35 -4.53
CA ILE A 759 0.76 -0.26 -3.45
C ILE A 759 2.17 -0.30 -4.07
N PRO A 760 3.02 0.76 -3.98
CA PRO A 760 4.43 0.74 -4.39
C PRO A 760 5.24 -0.50 -3.97
N TYR A 761 6.29 -0.82 -4.74
CA TYR A 761 7.12 -2.03 -4.54
C TYR A 761 8.64 -1.74 -4.48
N ILE A 762 9.05 -0.46 -4.40
CA ILE A 762 10.48 -0.04 -4.46
C ILE A 762 11.11 0.23 -3.07
N LYS A 763 10.40 -0.16 -2.02
CA LYS A 763 10.79 -0.02 -0.61
C LYS A 763 11.80 -1.09 -0.19
#